data_AF-A0A6J4J476-F1
#
_entry.id   AF-A0A6J4J476-F1
#
_cell.length_a   1.000
_cell.length_b   1.000
_cell.length_c   1.000
_cell.angle_alpha   90.00
_cell.angle_beta   90.00
_cell.angle_gamma   90.00
#
_symmetry.space_group_name_H-M   'P 1'
#
loop_
_entity.id
_entity.type
_entity.pdbx_description
1 polymer ?
#
loop_
_entity_poly.entity_id
_entity_poly.type
_entity_poly.pdbx_seq_one_letter_code
_entity_poly.pdbx_strand_id
1 'polypeptide(L)'
;GITVTAVLKELKPVTQATLLKNKVTEYTLEGAFRNQRDLRLRVTFQVSPDNPVLRFRYSLAGKKALKLTKTENDNITYLDFQLAAPQAKEVRFSEFNERFHATHLTETTLTERHFANELAFMGPMLVWQNQNTSFLVAYEHGSQYPDKFLEFKLNNNQAVQVKAVKGNYLTGQDANTFTSVWFELAGTAGQEDQLAARYRQFILKYITQNAESRKPYIFYNTWGRQERSQWAGAKYLTTMKLDITLQEIDRAHAMGVEVYVIDAGWFTKTGDWTVNKAFFPDELKQVKARLDSYGMKLGLWFNPTVAALSSRIYAKNQKNRMSWNGKYGEPREIWETEPSVGICLESPYWEDFADELIRLVKEVGVTYFKWDAIGQYGCNAPGHYHGTAANTPEERAQSYAFLQPLYMSKVIDKVVKERPEAIFDFDITEDGRCVGLQFLSSGKYFIINNGPYYHNFDLAEAWKSVLPSGNANIFVQPGPARGWFVRSVLNYDKWIPSVLFLTHYQPDEPRNSQMINLASLILGQNGIWGEILKTSPTGVELFNTVLTKYKQVRDDITAASLVQTGEPGGSPEIYEKINPQTGKGCVVLFANHAGEYTYVTQNQTAATNWHTEGVTLTRDNQGRTVIKASFREPSAKIIFFGAP
;
A
#
# COMPACT_ATOMS: atom_id res chain seq x y z
N GLY A 1 39.28 -12.53 10.61
CA GLY A 1 39.26 -11.49 11.65
C GLY A 1 38.60 -12.06 12.89
N ILE A 2 39.10 -11.73 14.08
CA ILE A 2 38.48 -12.16 15.35
C ILE A 2 37.12 -11.45 15.47
N THR A 3 36.02 -12.20 15.58
CA THR A 3 34.70 -11.63 15.88
C THR A 3 34.74 -11.01 17.28
N VAL A 4 34.74 -9.68 17.36
CA VAL A 4 34.67 -8.97 18.63
C VAL A 4 33.20 -8.82 19.02
N THR A 5 32.77 -9.52 20.06
CA THR A 5 31.43 -9.32 20.63
C THR A 5 31.43 -8.05 21.47
N ALA A 6 30.68 -7.03 21.02
CA ALA A 6 30.50 -5.79 21.75
C ALA A 6 29.28 -5.92 22.68
N VAL A 7 29.53 -6.12 23.98
CA VAL A 7 28.47 -6.25 24.99
C VAL A 7 28.10 -4.86 25.53
N LEU A 8 26.82 -4.55 25.62
CA LEU A 8 26.37 -3.32 26.28
C LEU A 8 26.57 -3.41 27.79
N LYS A 9 26.93 -2.30 28.43
CA LYS A 9 26.99 -2.26 29.90
C LYS A 9 25.59 -2.31 30.50
N GLU A 10 24.73 -1.43 30.01
CA GLU A 10 23.34 -1.18 30.42
C GLU A 10 22.67 -0.33 29.33
N LEU A 11 21.33 -0.33 29.27
CA LEU A 11 20.53 0.60 28.47
C LEU A 11 19.78 1.53 29.42
N LYS A 12 19.92 2.84 29.24
CA LYS A 12 19.28 3.86 30.07
C LYS A 12 18.43 4.80 29.23
N PRO A 13 17.26 5.27 29.71
CA PRO A 13 16.52 6.33 29.05
C PRO A 13 17.40 7.57 28.85
N VAL A 14 17.38 8.14 27.64
CA VAL A 14 18.11 9.40 27.34
C VAL A 14 17.20 10.62 27.25
N THR A 15 15.91 10.40 27.03
CA THR A 15 14.87 11.42 26.98
C THR A 15 13.64 10.94 27.73
N GLN A 16 12.76 11.87 28.10
CA GLN A 16 11.44 11.50 28.60
C GLN A 16 10.64 10.82 27.48
N ALA A 17 9.82 9.84 27.85
CA ALA A 17 8.92 9.19 26.92
C ALA A 17 7.98 10.22 26.26
N THR A 18 7.78 10.11 24.94
CA THR A 18 6.97 11.04 24.15
C THR A 18 5.67 10.36 23.75
N LEU A 19 4.52 10.98 24.06
CA LEU A 19 3.22 10.52 23.58
C LEU A 19 2.98 11.07 22.16
N LEU A 20 2.87 10.18 21.18
CA LEU A 20 2.62 10.52 19.78
C LEU A 20 1.12 10.78 19.53
N LYS A 21 0.80 11.40 18.39
CA LYS A 21 -0.59 11.78 18.03
C LYS A 21 -1.55 10.59 17.97
N ASN A 22 -1.05 9.41 17.63
CA ASN A 22 -1.80 8.16 17.54
C ASN A 22 -1.88 7.40 18.88
N LYS A 23 -1.54 8.05 20.00
CA LYS A 23 -1.53 7.51 21.37
C LYS A 23 -0.46 6.44 21.64
N VAL A 24 0.48 6.24 20.72
CA VAL A 24 1.66 5.41 20.94
C VAL A 24 2.66 6.17 21.82
N THR A 25 3.30 5.47 22.75
CA THR A 25 4.37 6.06 23.58
C THR A 25 5.73 5.66 23.03
N GLU A 26 6.56 6.65 22.71
CA GLU A 26 7.92 6.47 22.22
C GLU A 26 8.93 6.61 23.36
N TYR A 27 9.85 5.64 23.46
CA TYR A 27 10.95 5.61 24.42
C TYR A 27 12.28 5.59 23.67
N THR A 28 13.27 6.33 24.15
CA THR A 28 14.63 6.27 23.62
C THR A 28 15.59 5.86 24.74
N LEU A 29 16.24 4.71 24.55
CA LEU A 29 17.25 4.18 25.46
C LEU A 29 18.61 4.17 24.78
N GLU A 30 19.68 4.40 25.53
CA GLU A 30 21.05 4.39 25.04
C GLU A 30 21.99 3.65 25.99
N GLY A 31 22.97 2.95 25.42
CA GLY A 31 23.96 2.19 26.16
C GLY A 31 25.32 2.26 25.47
N ALA A 32 26.39 2.43 26.27
CA ALA A 32 27.75 2.35 25.75
C ALA A 32 28.20 0.88 25.66
N PHE A 33 28.97 0.56 24.62
CA PHE A 33 29.61 -0.76 24.51
C PHE A 33 30.76 -0.87 25.53
N ARG A 34 30.84 -1.99 26.25
CA ARG A 34 31.87 -2.24 27.28
C ARG A 34 33.29 -2.13 26.73
N ASN A 35 33.48 -2.70 25.55
CA ASN A 35 34.78 -2.82 24.89
C ASN A 35 35.07 -1.67 23.91
N GLN A 36 34.10 -0.78 23.68
CA GLN A 36 34.26 0.40 22.83
C GLN A 36 33.42 1.57 23.36
N ARG A 37 33.93 2.23 24.41
CA ARG A 37 33.19 3.25 25.18
C ARG A 37 32.84 4.50 24.37
N ASP A 38 33.53 4.73 23.25
CA ASP A 38 33.27 5.84 22.33
C ASP A 38 32.11 5.57 21.37
N LEU A 39 31.56 4.35 21.35
CA LEU A 39 30.39 3.94 20.57
C LEU A 39 29.23 3.60 21.51
N ARG A 40 28.03 3.98 21.13
CA ARG A 40 26.80 3.77 21.86
C ARG A 40 25.74 3.23 20.91
N LEU A 41 24.97 2.27 21.41
CA LEU A 41 23.74 1.83 20.76
C LEU A 41 22.60 2.63 21.35
N ARG A 42 21.79 3.24 20.50
CA ARG A 42 20.50 3.81 20.86
C ARG A 42 19.41 2.93 20.29
N VAL A 43 18.40 2.65 21.10
CA VAL A 43 17.21 1.89 20.72
C VAL A 43 16.01 2.77 20.94
N THR A 44 15.20 2.95 19.90
CA THR A 44 13.91 3.64 19.98
C THR A 44 12.82 2.59 20.00
N PHE A 45 11.93 2.64 20.99
CA PHE A 45 10.77 1.76 21.10
C PHE A 45 9.48 2.57 20.97
N GLN A 46 8.49 2.00 20.32
CA GLN A 46 7.14 2.50 20.22
C GLN A 46 6.20 1.43 20.80
N VAL A 47 5.51 1.79 21.88
CA VAL A 47 4.61 0.91 22.63
C VAL A 47 3.17 1.40 22.47
N SER A 48 2.32 0.52 21.97
CA SER A 48 0.89 0.78 21.81
C SER A 48 0.14 0.51 23.12
N PRO A 49 -0.87 1.31 23.50
CA PRO A 49 -1.53 1.18 24.81
C PRO A 49 -2.27 -0.14 25.01
N ASP A 50 -2.98 -0.62 23.97
CA ASP A 50 -3.84 -1.81 24.04
C ASP A 50 -3.51 -2.82 22.94
N ASN A 51 -2.23 -3.00 22.61
CA ASN A 51 -1.81 -3.89 21.54
C ASN A 51 -0.44 -4.52 21.82
N PRO A 52 -0.25 -5.82 21.53
CA PRO A 52 0.97 -6.55 21.90
C PRO A 52 2.19 -6.25 21.02
N VAL A 53 2.04 -5.47 19.94
CA VAL A 53 3.15 -5.17 19.04
C VAL A 53 4.09 -4.13 19.66
N LEU A 54 5.35 -4.52 19.83
CA LEU A 54 6.48 -3.65 20.14
C LEU A 54 7.19 -3.31 18.83
N ARG A 55 7.17 -2.03 18.44
CA ARG A 55 7.91 -1.53 17.27
C ARG A 55 9.21 -0.87 17.75
N PHE A 56 10.35 -1.16 17.13
CA PHE A 56 11.64 -0.63 17.56
C PHE A 56 12.65 -0.47 16.43
N ARG A 57 13.67 0.37 16.63
CA ARG A 57 14.80 0.52 15.71
C ARG A 57 16.08 0.86 16.44
N TYR A 58 17.20 0.63 15.76
CA TYR A 58 18.54 0.90 16.26
C TYR A 58 19.14 2.13 15.57
N SER A 59 19.92 2.90 16.31
CA SER A 59 20.86 3.87 15.73
C SER A 59 22.17 3.82 16.50
N LEU A 60 23.26 4.16 15.81
CA LEU A 60 24.57 4.26 16.43
C LEU A 60 24.90 5.72 16.73
N ALA A 61 25.54 5.96 17.87
CA ALA A 61 26.03 7.27 18.25
C ALA A 61 27.44 7.13 18.84
N GLY A 62 28.36 8.01 18.49
CA GLY A 62 29.74 7.95 18.94
C GLY A 62 30.43 9.30 18.96
N LYS A 63 31.42 9.44 19.85
CA LYS A 63 32.19 10.69 20.02
C LYS A 63 33.30 10.86 18.97
N LYS A 64 33.67 9.78 18.29
CA LYS A 64 34.69 9.74 17.23
C LYS A 64 34.04 9.35 15.91
N ALA A 65 34.67 9.72 14.79
CA ALA A 65 34.25 9.37 13.43
C ALA A 65 34.54 7.88 13.13
N LEU A 66 33.89 6.98 13.86
CA LEU A 66 33.91 5.56 13.55
C LEU A 66 33.16 5.33 12.23
N LYS A 67 33.74 4.50 11.36
CA LYS A 67 33.17 4.18 10.04
C LYS A 67 32.69 2.74 10.00
N LEU A 68 31.53 2.53 9.39
CA LEU A 68 31.02 1.20 9.08
C LEU A 68 31.82 0.63 7.91
N THR A 69 32.11 -0.68 7.98
CA THR A 69 32.88 -1.41 6.97
C THR A 69 32.24 -2.75 6.71
N LYS A 70 32.41 -3.27 5.50
CA LYS A 70 32.05 -4.63 5.10
C LYS A 70 33.11 -5.17 4.14
N THR A 71 33.16 -6.50 4.03
CA THR A 71 34.06 -7.18 3.09
C THR A 71 33.41 -7.37 1.73
N GLU A 72 32.21 -7.95 1.71
CA GLU A 72 31.45 -8.23 0.49
C GLU A 72 30.00 -7.80 0.67
N ASN A 73 29.29 -8.45 1.59
CA ASN A 73 27.88 -8.18 1.92
C ASN A 73 27.75 -7.40 3.23
N ASP A 74 26.56 -6.84 3.46
CA ASP A 74 26.23 -6.30 4.77
C ASP A 74 26.33 -7.42 5.82
N ASN A 75 26.88 -7.11 7.00
CA ASN A 75 27.21 -8.12 8.01
C ASN A 75 26.64 -7.81 9.40
N ILE A 76 25.52 -7.08 9.46
CA ILE A 76 24.79 -6.80 10.70
C ILE A 76 23.73 -7.89 10.93
N THR A 77 23.77 -8.53 12.09
CA THR A 77 22.66 -9.30 12.63
C THR A 77 21.87 -8.41 13.59
N TYR A 78 20.62 -8.08 13.24
CA TYR A 78 19.77 -7.19 14.02
C TYR A 78 19.07 -7.88 15.19
N LEU A 79 18.74 -9.16 14.99
CA LEU A 79 18.04 -10.01 15.96
C LEU A 79 18.60 -11.42 15.86
N ASP A 80 18.69 -12.09 17.01
CA ASP A 80 19.04 -13.50 17.12
C ASP A 80 18.16 -14.09 18.23
N PHE A 81 17.29 -15.03 17.89
CA PHE A 81 16.30 -15.57 18.81
C PHE A 81 16.01 -17.04 18.54
N GLN A 82 15.60 -17.74 19.60
CA GLN A 82 15.28 -19.16 19.58
C GLN A 82 13.77 -19.34 19.38
N LEU A 83 13.38 -20.20 18.43
CA LEU A 83 11.98 -20.60 18.31
C LEU A 83 11.63 -21.62 19.40
N ALA A 84 10.43 -21.47 19.97
CA ALA A 84 9.88 -22.38 20.97
C ALA A 84 9.19 -23.62 20.36
N ALA A 85 9.15 -23.73 19.02
CA ALA A 85 8.50 -24.81 18.28
C ALA A 85 9.18 -25.03 16.91
N PRO A 86 9.13 -26.25 16.36
CA PRO A 86 9.79 -26.60 15.09
C PRO A 86 9.10 -26.01 13.84
N GLN A 87 7.87 -25.50 13.97
CA GLN A 87 7.09 -24.99 12.86
C GLN A 87 6.97 -23.47 12.94
N ALA A 88 7.35 -22.81 11.85
CA ALA A 88 7.17 -21.39 11.63
C ALA A 88 6.56 -21.15 10.24
N LYS A 89 6.23 -19.91 9.92
CA LYS A 89 5.66 -19.49 8.65
C LYS A 89 6.31 -18.20 8.21
N GLU A 90 6.88 -18.19 7.00
CA GLU A 90 7.23 -16.96 6.30
C GLU A 90 5.95 -16.34 5.73
N VAL A 91 5.74 -15.06 5.99
CA VAL A 91 4.68 -14.27 5.35
C VAL A 91 5.36 -13.23 4.46
N ARG A 92 5.17 -13.37 3.15
CA ARG A 92 5.70 -12.47 2.12
C ARG A 92 4.60 -11.54 1.64
N PHE A 93 4.91 -10.25 1.52
CA PHE A 93 3.95 -9.25 1.06
C PHE A 93 4.16 -8.82 -0.40
N SER A 94 5.25 -9.27 -1.02
CA SER A 94 5.80 -8.63 -2.21
C SER A 94 6.08 -9.57 -3.38
N GLU A 95 5.37 -10.69 -3.46
CA GLU A 95 5.49 -11.62 -4.58
C GLU A 95 4.68 -11.10 -5.76
N PHE A 96 5.34 -10.68 -6.84
CA PHE A 96 4.62 -10.29 -8.05
C PHE A 96 4.07 -11.54 -8.73
N ASN A 97 2.75 -11.63 -8.84
CA ASN A 97 2.08 -12.80 -9.36
C ASN A 97 1.54 -12.51 -10.76
N GLU A 98 2.14 -13.15 -11.77
CA GLU A 98 1.81 -12.94 -13.18
C GLU A 98 0.37 -13.29 -13.53
N ARG A 99 -0.27 -14.20 -12.80
CA ARG A 99 -1.69 -14.52 -13.01
C ARG A 99 -2.59 -13.33 -12.69
N PHE A 100 -2.23 -12.54 -11.68
CA PHE A 100 -3.01 -11.38 -11.23
C PHE A 100 -2.46 -10.06 -11.79
N HIS A 101 -1.22 -10.05 -12.29
CA HIS A 101 -0.46 -8.86 -12.66
C HIS A 101 -0.50 -7.82 -11.54
N ALA A 102 -0.18 -8.30 -10.34
CA ALA A 102 -0.21 -7.55 -9.11
C ALA A 102 0.67 -8.22 -8.08
N THR A 103 1.13 -7.43 -7.12
CA THR A 103 1.79 -7.95 -5.94
C THR A 103 0.80 -8.73 -5.06
N HIS A 104 1.26 -9.86 -4.49
CA HIS A 104 0.44 -10.79 -3.72
C HIS A 104 1.08 -11.18 -2.38
N LEU A 105 0.23 -11.34 -1.36
CA LEU A 105 0.62 -11.97 -0.10
C LEU A 105 0.70 -13.49 -0.25
N THR A 106 1.82 -14.07 0.19
CA THR A 106 2.05 -15.53 0.22
C THR A 106 2.48 -15.97 1.61
N GLU A 107 1.93 -17.09 2.08
CA GLU A 107 2.33 -17.74 3.34
C GLU A 107 3.03 -19.07 3.04
N THR A 108 4.25 -19.26 3.54
CA THR A 108 5.03 -20.49 3.36
C THR A 108 5.37 -21.12 4.70
N THR A 109 4.89 -22.34 4.94
CA THR A 109 5.21 -23.12 6.15
C THR A 109 6.67 -23.58 6.14
N LEU A 110 7.41 -23.19 7.17
CA LEU A 110 8.78 -23.59 7.43
C LEU A 110 8.78 -24.79 8.39
N THR A 111 9.15 -25.94 7.84
CA THR A 111 9.34 -27.20 8.56
C THR A 111 10.80 -27.45 8.95
N GLU A 112 11.03 -28.47 9.78
CA GLU A 112 12.36 -28.90 10.25
C GLU A 112 13.40 -29.06 9.13
N ARG A 113 12.99 -29.49 7.93
CA ARG A 113 13.91 -29.61 6.78
C ARG A 113 14.56 -28.28 6.40
N HIS A 114 13.85 -27.16 6.56
CA HIS A 114 14.39 -25.84 6.22
C HIS A 114 15.39 -25.38 7.29
N PHE A 115 15.15 -25.71 8.57
CA PHE A 115 16.10 -25.46 9.66
C PHE A 115 17.34 -26.35 9.54
N ALA A 116 17.17 -27.65 9.28
CA ALA A 116 18.25 -28.62 9.12
C ALA A 116 19.21 -28.26 7.97
N ASN A 117 18.71 -27.55 6.95
CA ASN A 117 19.51 -27.06 5.83
C ASN A 117 19.86 -25.57 5.96
N GLU A 118 19.58 -24.95 7.11
CA GLU A 118 19.91 -23.56 7.42
C GLU A 118 19.47 -22.58 6.32
N LEU A 119 18.26 -22.75 5.80
CA LEU A 119 17.78 -21.91 4.69
C LEU A 119 17.58 -20.46 5.13
N ALA A 120 17.53 -19.54 4.17
CA ALA A 120 17.26 -18.13 4.40
C ALA A 120 16.00 -17.70 3.63
N PHE A 121 15.14 -16.96 4.32
CA PHE A 121 13.84 -16.52 3.81
C PHE A 121 13.78 -14.99 3.81
N MET A 122 13.14 -14.41 2.82
CA MET A 122 13.09 -12.96 2.70
C MET A 122 12.21 -12.38 3.81
N GLY A 123 10.95 -12.82 3.92
CA GLY A 123 9.94 -12.20 4.77
C GLY A 123 9.06 -11.19 4.02
N PRO A 124 8.60 -10.10 4.67
CA PRO A 124 9.26 -9.43 5.80
C PRO A 124 8.82 -9.91 7.18
N MET A 125 7.91 -10.88 7.28
CA MET A 125 7.38 -11.34 8.55
C MET A 125 7.57 -12.86 8.73
N LEU A 126 7.93 -13.23 9.96
CA LEU A 126 8.00 -14.61 10.43
C LEU A 126 7.00 -14.79 11.57
N VAL A 127 6.18 -15.82 11.48
CA VAL A 127 5.16 -16.18 12.48
C VAL A 127 5.44 -17.59 12.99
N TRP A 128 5.30 -17.81 14.29
CA TRP A 128 5.37 -19.15 14.86
C TRP A 128 4.47 -19.25 16.09
N GLN A 129 4.17 -20.46 16.51
CA GLN A 129 3.31 -20.71 17.66
C GLN A 129 3.88 -21.81 18.55
N ASN A 130 3.69 -21.66 19.86
CA ASN A 130 3.79 -22.78 20.80
C ASN A 130 2.37 -23.23 21.19
N GLN A 131 2.21 -24.05 22.24
CA GLN A 131 0.90 -24.63 22.60
C GLN A 131 -0.21 -23.58 22.79
N ASN A 132 0.10 -22.43 23.40
CA ASN A 132 -0.91 -21.45 23.83
C ASN A 132 -0.60 -20.02 23.41
N THR A 133 0.49 -19.77 22.69
CA THR A 133 0.96 -18.42 22.33
C THR A 133 1.49 -18.41 20.92
N SER A 134 1.02 -17.43 20.15
CA SER A 134 1.50 -17.13 18.81
C SER A 134 2.39 -15.88 18.85
N PHE A 135 3.47 -15.90 18.08
CA PHE A 135 4.47 -14.85 18.02
C PHE A 135 4.72 -14.42 16.58
N LEU A 136 5.16 -13.18 16.41
CA LEU A 136 5.72 -12.70 15.15
C LEU A 136 6.96 -11.84 15.37
N VAL A 137 7.83 -11.85 14.36
CA VAL A 137 8.86 -10.85 14.14
C VAL A 137 8.71 -10.33 12.71
N ALA A 138 8.76 -9.02 12.53
CA ALA A 138 8.77 -8.39 11.21
C ALA A 138 9.83 -7.27 11.13
N TYR A 139 10.19 -6.90 9.90
CA TYR A 139 10.97 -5.70 9.61
C TYR A 139 10.25 -4.85 8.56
N GLU A 140 10.37 -3.53 8.61
CA GLU A 140 9.49 -2.68 7.80
C GLU A 140 9.91 -2.50 6.34
N HIS A 141 11.19 -2.72 6.02
CA HIS A 141 11.69 -2.56 4.66
C HIS A 141 10.83 -3.28 3.61
N GLY A 142 10.59 -2.64 2.47
CA GLY A 142 9.86 -3.22 1.35
C GLY A 142 10.74 -3.45 0.12
N SER A 143 10.55 -4.57 -0.57
CA SER A 143 11.22 -4.93 -1.83
C SER A 143 10.37 -5.92 -2.60
N GLN A 144 10.55 -6.06 -3.91
CA GLN A 144 9.92 -7.14 -4.68
C GLN A 144 10.63 -8.48 -4.43
N TYR A 145 9.90 -9.55 -4.13
CA TYR A 145 10.47 -10.89 -4.04
C TYR A 145 11.04 -11.36 -5.41
N PRO A 146 12.21 -12.01 -5.47
CA PRO A 146 13.07 -12.49 -4.37
C PRO A 146 14.21 -11.52 -3.98
N ASP A 147 14.11 -10.23 -4.31
CA ASP A 147 15.17 -9.25 -4.07
C ASP A 147 15.26 -8.84 -2.59
N LYS A 148 16.08 -9.59 -1.83
CA LYS A 148 16.20 -9.44 -0.37
C LYS A 148 17.26 -8.41 0.06
N PHE A 149 16.89 -7.56 1.01
CA PHE A 149 17.78 -6.60 1.70
C PHE A 149 18.02 -6.98 3.16
N LEU A 150 17.03 -7.67 3.75
CA LEU A 150 17.14 -8.38 5.00
C LEU A 150 16.62 -9.81 4.79
N GLU A 151 17.01 -10.72 5.67
CA GLU A 151 16.53 -12.10 5.65
C GLU A 151 16.36 -12.67 7.05
N PHE A 152 15.46 -13.65 7.16
CA PHE A 152 15.41 -14.61 8.25
C PHE A 152 16.32 -15.78 7.92
N LYS A 153 17.50 -15.81 8.52
CA LYS A 153 18.44 -16.94 8.41
C LYS A 153 18.12 -17.97 9.48
N LEU A 154 17.73 -19.17 9.06
CA LEU A 154 17.46 -20.29 9.96
C LEU A 154 18.76 -21.01 10.33
N ASN A 155 18.78 -21.60 11.53
CA ASN A 155 19.85 -22.48 12.01
C ASN A 155 19.28 -23.86 12.39
N ASN A 156 20.15 -24.89 12.35
CA ASN A 156 19.77 -26.28 12.62
C ASN A 156 19.20 -26.53 14.04
N ASN A 157 19.48 -25.63 14.98
CA ASN A 157 19.02 -25.67 16.36
C ASN A 157 17.71 -24.90 16.58
N GLN A 158 16.98 -24.52 15.52
CA GLN A 158 15.77 -23.68 15.58
C GLN A 158 16.02 -22.22 16.02
N ALA A 159 17.27 -21.74 16.00
CA ALA A 159 17.55 -20.32 16.11
C ALA A 159 17.31 -19.61 14.77
N VAL A 160 16.82 -18.37 14.84
CA VAL A 160 16.58 -17.51 13.69
C VAL A 160 17.30 -16.19 13.89
N GLN A 161 18.02 -15.77 12.85
CA GLN A 161 18.67 -14.47 12.80
C GLN A 161 17.97 -13.56 11.78
N VAL A 162 17.71 -12.31 12.15
CA VAL A 162 17.35 -11.27 11.18
C VAL A 162 18.62 -10.56 10.76
N LYS A 163 19.05 -10.78 9.51
CA LYS A 163 20.35 -10.32 9.00
C LYS A 163 20.18 -9.31 7.89
N ALA A 164 21.08 -8.33 7.86
CA ALA A 164 21.28 -7.52 6.66
C ALA A 164 21.88 -8.38 5.54
N VAL A 165 21.46 -8.13 4.31
CA VAL A 165 22.00 -8.75 3.09
C VAL A 165 22.76 -7.70 2.28
N LYS A 166 22.09 -6.61 1.93
CA LYS A 166 22.64 -5.52 1.10
C LYS A 166 21.93 -4.19 1.35
N GLY A 167 22.57 -3.08 1.00
CA GLY A 167 22.01 -1.72 1.01
C GLY A 167 21.74 -1.08 2.38
N ASN A 168 21.87 -1.80 3.49
CA ASN A 168 21.54 -1.33 4.85
C ASN A 168 22.50 -0.24 5.33
N TYR A 169 23.75 -0.28 4.88
CA TYR A 169 24.77 0.73 5.14
C TYR A 169 25.81 0.76 4.02
N LEU A 170 26.58 1.85 3.97
CA LEU A 170 27.67 2.01 3.03
C LEU A 170 29.03 1.74 3.70
N THR A 171 29.95 1.19 2.93
CA THR A 171 31.37 1.13 3.29
C THR A 171 31.90 2.55 3.47
N GLY A 172 32.49 2.84 4.63
CA GLY A 172 32.94 4.17 4.99
C GLY A 172 31.84 5.10 5.54
N GLN A 173 30.60 4.61 5.72
CA GLN A 173 29.53 5.40 6.34
C GLN A 173 29.90 5.81 7.77
N ASP A 174 29.61 7.05 8.14
CA ASP A 174 29.76 7.47 9.53
C ASP A 174 28.76 6.74 10.44
N ALA A 175 29.26 6.07 11.48
CA ALA A 175 28.42 5.35 12.42
C ALA A 175 27.34 6.26 13.04
N ASN A 176 27.60 7.55 13.24
CA ASN A 176 26.61 8.49 13.78
C ASN A 176 25.40 8.72 12.88
N THR A 177 25.51 8.38 11.59
CA THR A 177 24.43 8.53 10.62
C THR A 177 23.64 7.24 10.43
N PHE A 178 24.10 6.13 11.02
CA PHE A 178 23.44 4.84 10.88
C PHE A 178 22.16 4.77 11.70
N THR A 179 21.07 4.42 11.04
CA THR A 179 19.79 4.07 11.64
C THR A 179 19.23 2.88 10.88
N SER A 180 18.82 1.84 11.59
CA SER A 180 18.17 0.68 10.97
C SER A 180 16.75 1.03 10.50
N VAL A 181 16.17 0.15 9.68
CA VAL A 181 14.70 0.12 9.56
C VAL A 181 14.05 -0.15 10.91
N TRP A 182 12.74 0.06 10.97
CA TRP A 182 11.94 -0.42 12.08
C TRP A 182 11.75 -1.93 12.01
N PHE A 183 11.71 -2.53 13.19
CA PHE A 183 11.40 -3.93 13.45
C PHE A 183 10.18 -4.01 14.37
N GLU A 184 9.50 -5.13 14.32
CA GLU A 184 8.28 -5.37 15.09
C GLU A 184 8.37 -6.75 15.74
N LEU A 185 7.97 -6.84 17.00
CA LEU A 185 7.88 -8.07 17.76
C LEU A 185 6.51 -8.11 18.44
N ALA A 186 5.81 -9.24 18.38
CA ALA A 186 4.59 -9.43 19.16
C ALA A 186 4.44 -10.86 19.65
N GLY A 187 3.74 -11.01 20.77
CA GLY A 187 3.29 -12.30 21.31
C GLY A 187 1.86 -12.17 21.82
N THR A 188 0.97 -13.07 21.42
CA THR A 188 -0.44 -13.07 21.81
C THR A 188 -0.87 -14.47 22.27
N ALA A 189 -1.60 -14.55 23.38
CA ALA A 189 -2.22 -15.79 23.80
C ALA A 189 -3.27 -16.26 22.77
N GLY A 190 -3.28 -17.55 22.45
CA GLY A 190 -4.14 -18.13 21.41
C GLY A 190 -3.39 -18.50 20.14
N GLN A 191 -4.18 -18.75 19.09
CA GLN A 191 -3.73 -19.22 17.80
C GLN A 191 -3.39 -18.06 16.85
N GLU A 192 -2.86 -18.42 15.68
CA GLU A 192 -2.40 -17.48 14.65
C GLU A 192 -3.45 -16.41 14.31
N ASP A 193 -4.73 -16.75 14.22
CA ASP A 193 -5.79 -15.80 13.87
C ASP A 193 -5.97 -14.68 14.91
N GLN A 194 -5.75 -14.97 16.19
CA GLN A 194 -5.79 -13.94 17.24
C GLN A 194 -4.59 -12.99 17.11
N LEU A 195 -3.40 -13.53 16.83
CA LEU A 195 -2.22 -12.72 16.56
C LEU A 195 -2.40 -11.86 15.31
N ALA A 196 -2.92 -12.44 14.23
CA ALA A 196 -3.20 -11.75 12.97
C ALA A 196 -4.19 -10.59 13.18
N ALA A 197 -5.29 -10.82 13.92
CA ALA A 197 -6.24 -9.76 14.26
C ALA A 197 -5.60 -8.62 15.08
N ARG A 198 -4.73 -8.93 16.05
CA ARG A 198 -3.98 -7.93 16.82
C ARG A 198 -2.99 -7.16 15.96
N TYR A 199 -2.27 -7.84 15.08
CA TYR A 199 -1.31 -7.22 14.17
C TYR A 199 -2.00 -6.32 13.14
N ARG A 200 -3.11 -6.78 12.55
CA ARG A 200 -3.97 -6.00 11.67
C ARG A 200 -4.45 -4.71 12.33
N GLN A 201 -4.87 -4.78 13.60
CA GLN A 201 -5.25 -3.59 14.38
C GLN A 201 -4.06 -2.63 14.59
N PHE A 202 -2.85 -3.15 14.80
CA PHE A 202 -1.64 -2.34 14.88
C PHE A 202 -1.35 -1.60 13.58
N ILE A 203 -1.45 -2.28 12.43
CA ILE A 203 -1.27 -1.64 11.12
C ILE A 203 -2.35 -0.58 10.83
N LEU A 204 -3.59 -0.85 11.26
CA LEU A 204 -4.69 0.10 11.08
C LEU A 204 -4.52 1.37 11.93
N LYS A 205 -4.09 1.24 13.19
CA LYS A 205 -4.21 2.30 14.19
C LYS A 205 -2.89 2.87 14.71
N TYR A 206 -1.85 2.05 14.85
CA TYR A 206 -0.70 2.36 15.69
C TYR A 206 0.62 2.51 14.93
N ILE A 207 0.79 1.86 13.77
CA ILE A 207 2.03 2.00 12.98
C ILE A 207 2.22 3.42 12.42
N THR A 208 1.11 4.13 12.16
CA THR A 208 1.10 5.45 11.50
C THR A 208 0.53 6.55 12.38
N GLN A 209 1.04 7.77 12.22
CA GLN A 209 0.40 9.00 12.71
C GLN A 209 -0.52 9.63 11.66
N ASN A 210 -0.47 9.18 10.40
CA ASN A 210 -1.37 9.62 9.33
C ASN A 210 -2.68 8.81 9.33
N ALA A 211 -3.57 9.13 10.28
CA ALA A 211 -4.85 8.45 10.40
C ALA A 211 -5.80 8.71 9.22
N GLU A 212 -5.60 9.78 8.44
CA GLU A 212 -6.49 10.10 7.31
C GLU A 212 -6.41 9.04 6.20
N SER A 213 -5.21 8.50 5.93
CA SER A 213 -4.99 7.40 4.98
C SER A 213 -5.63 6.07 5.40
N ARG A 214 -6.22 6.00 6.60
CA ARG A 214 -6.91 4.81 7.13
C ARG A 214 -8.42 4.86 7.00
N LYS A 215 -8.96 6.02 6.61
CA LYS A 215 -10.40 6.20 6.47
C LYS A 215 -10.92 5.52 5.19
N PRO A 216 -12.02 4.76 5.27
CA PRO A 216 -12.62 4.06 4.14
C PRO A 216 -13.44 5.00 3.24
N TYR A 217 -12.79 6.03 2.69
CA TYR A 217 -13.39 6.90 1.68
C TYR A 217 -13.69 6.14 0.40
N ILE A 218 -14.70 6.57 -0.36
CA ILE A 218 -14.91 6.09 -1.74
C ILE A 218 -14.13 6.98 -2.72
N PHE A 219 -13.24 6.37 -3.49
CA PHE A 219 -12.38 7.05 -4.46
C PHE A 219 -12.93 6.87 -5.89
N TYR A 220 -12.82 7.91 -6.71
CA TYR A 220 -12.98 7.84 -8.15
C TYR A 220 -11.74 8.41 -8.84
N ASN A 221 -11.22 7.71 -9.85
CA ASN A 221 -10.06 8.14 -10.62
C ASN A 221 -10.40 8.27 -12.12
N THR A 222 -10.03 9.41 -12.72
CA THR A 222 -10.35 9.76 -14.12
C THR A 222 -9.57 8.94 -15.16
N TRP A 223 -8.51 8.23 -14.76
CA TRP A 223 -7.63 7.50 -15.68
C TRP A 223 -8.40 6.54 -16.60
N GLY A 224 -9.54 6.01 -16.16
CA GLY A 224 -10.27 4.96 -16.92
C GLY A 224 -11.05 5.51 -18.07
N ARG A 225 -11.51 6.75 -17.93
CA ARG A 225 -12.03 7.49 -19.06
C ARG A 225 -10.89 7.82 -20.04
N GLN A 226 -9.73 8.24 -19.54
CA GLN A 226 -8.57 8.61 -20.38
C GLN A 226 -8.05 7.41 -21.19
N GLU A 227 -7.90 6.25 -20.55
CA GLU A 227 -7.52 5.00 -21.22
C GLU A 227 -8.54 4.56 -22.26
N ARG A 228 -9.84 4.59 -21.94
CA ARG A 228 -10.88 4.23 -22.90
C ARG A 228 -10.94 5.18 -24.08
N SER A 229 -10.69 6.46 -23.86
CA SER A 229 -10.52 7.45 -24.93
C SER A 229 -9.35 7.07 -25.83
N GLN A 230 -8.22 6.68 -25.25
CA GLN A 230 -7.04 6.25 -26.00
C GLN A 230 -7.30 4.95 -26.79
N TRP A 231 -7.93 3.94 -26.17
CA TRP A 231 -8.31 2.69 -26.83
C TRP A 231 -9.36 2.90 -27.94
N ALA A 232 -10.13 3.98 -27.90
CA ALA A 232 -11.03 4.37 -28.98
C ALA A 232 -10.31 5.11 -30.14
N GLY A 233 -8.98 5.17 -30.13
CA GLY A 233 -8.15 5.76 -31.19
C GLY A 233 -7.80 7.24 -30.98
N ALA A 234 -8.13 7.82 -29.82
CA ALA A 234 -7.74 9.19 -29.48
C ALA A 234 -6.42 9.22 -28.67
N LYS A 235 -6.01 10.41 -28.22
CA LYS A 235 -4.93 10.57 -27.23
C LYS A 235 -5.47 10.40 -25.80
N TYR A 236 -4.58 10.19 -24.83
CA TYR A 236 -4.97 10.02 -23.42
C TYR A 236 -5.64 11.30 -22.88
N LEU A 237 -5.11 12.47 -23.25
CA LEU A 237 -5.60 13.75 -22.75
C LEU A 237 -6.76 14.35 -23.55
N THR A 238 -7.27 13.67 -24.59
CA THR A 238 -8.38 14.17 -25.44
C THR A 238 -9.61 14.60 -24.62
N THR A 239 -9.88 13.90 -23.52
CA THR A 239 -11.03 14.15 -22.65
C THR A 239 -10.69 14.97 -21.40
N MET A 240 -9.45 15.47 -21.26
CA MET A 240 -9.04 16.36 -20.17
C MET A 240 -9.57 17.77 -20.44
N LYS A 241 -10.78 18.08 -19.94
CA LYS A 241 -11.43 19.39 -20.12
C LYS A 241 -12.23 19.76 -18.88
N LEU A 242 -12.31 21.06 -18.58
CA LEU A 242 -13.04 21.57 -17.42
C LEU A 242 -14.53 21.17 -17.44
N ASP A 243 -15.22 21.30 -18.57
CA ASP A 243 -16.64 21.00 -18.70
C ASP A 243 -16.97 19.51 -18.44
N ILE A 244 -16.16 18.61 -19.01
CA ILE A 244 -16.25 17.16 -18.77
C ILE A 244 -15.96 16.86 -17.30
N THR A 245 -14.91 17.46 -16.74
CA THR A 245 -14.52 17.27 -15.34
C THR A 245 -15.63 17.68 -14.37
N LEU A 246 -16.30 18.81 -14.61
CA LEU A 246 -17.41 19.26 -13.76
C LEU A 246 -18.62 18.31 -13.84
N GLN A 247 -18.97 17.81 -15.02
CA GLN A 247 -20.03 16.81 -15.19
C GLN A 247 -19.68 15.49 -14.48
N GLU A 248 -18.41 15.10 -14.55
CA GLU A 248 -17.90 13.88 -13.93
C GLU A 248 -17.91 14.00 -12.39
N ILE A 249 -17.61 15.17 -11.83
CA ILE A 249 -17.77 15.44 -10.40
C ILE A 249 -19.24 15.33 -9.95
N ASP A 250 -20.17 15.93 -10.70
CA ASP A 250 -21.60 15.83 -10.40
C ASP A 250 -22.08 14.37 -10.42
N ARG A 251 -21.60 13.60 -11.40
CA ARG A 251 -21.88 12.16 -11.50
C ARG A 251 -21.28 11.36 -10.34
N ALA A 252 -20.02 11.62 -10.01
CA ALA A 252 -19.32 10.96 -8.91
C ALA A 252 -20.01 11.24 -7.56
N HIS A 253 -20.42 12.49 -7.32
CA HIS A 253 -21.21 12.87 -6.15
C HIS A 253 -22.52 12.09 -6.10
N ALA A 254 -23.27 12.05 -7.20
CA ALA A 254 -24.54 11.32 -7.28
C ALA A 254 -24.37 9.82 -6.98
N MET A 255 -23.23 9.22 -7.31
CA MET A 255 -22.91 7.82 -6.97
C MET A 255 -22.47 7.63 -5.50
N GLY A 256 -22.10 8.69 -4.79
CA GLY A 256 -21.62 8.63 -3.40
C GLY A 256 -20.10 8.62 -3.24
N VAL A 257 -19.34 9.07 -4.24
CA VAL A 257 -17.87 9.24 -4.15
C VAL A 257 -17.52 10.34 -3.14
N GLU A 258 -16.39 10.21 -2.46
CA GLU A 258 -15.87 11.18 -1.48
C GLU A 258 -14.51 11.79 -1.87
N VAL A 259 -13.74 11.10 -2.73
CA VAL A 259 -12.45 11.58 -3.23
C VAL A 259 -12.45 11.49 -4.75
N TYR A 260 -12.30 12.64 -5.41
CA TYR A 260 -12.23 12.74 -6.86
C TYR A 260 -10.78 13.00 -7.28
N VAL A 261 -10.20 12.06 -8.02
CA VAL A 261 -8.79 12.09 -8.41
C VAL A 261 -8.67 12.42 -9.89
N ILE A 262 -8.10 13.58 -10.21
CA ILE A 262 -7.69 13.90 -11.58
C ILE A 262 -6.33 13.26 -11.81
N ASP A 263 -6.31 12.27 -12.71
CA ASP A 263 -5.09 11.54 -13.06
C ASP A 263 -4.18 12.36 -14.00
N ALA A 264 -3.17 11.71 -14.60
CA ALA A 264 -2.12 12.36 -15.37
C ALA A 264 -2.67 13.34 -16.45
N GLY A 265 -2.03 14.51 -16.56
CA GLY A 265 -2.34 15.54 -17.56
C GLY A 265 -2.90 16.86 -16.99
N TRP A 266 -3.22 16.94 -15.70
CA TRP A 266 -3.69 18.17 -15.06
C TRP A 266 -2.62 19.28 -14.98
N PHE A 267 -1.36 18.94 -15.22
CA PHE A 267 -0.18 19.80 -15.08
C PHE A 267 0.44 20.19 -16.44
N THR A 268 1.19 21.30 -16.48
CA THR A 268 1.90 21.72 -17.70
C THR A 268 3.23 21.01 -17.90
N LYS A 269 3.95 20.72 -16.80
CA LYS A 269 5.27 20.09 -16.83
C LYS A 269 5.57 19.37 -15.52
N THR A 270 6.31 18.28 -15.59
CA THR A 270 6.77 17.55 -14.40
C THR A 270 7.80 18.38 -13.61
N GLY A 271 7.92 18.12 -12.31
CA GLY A 271 8.75 18.91 -11.40
C GLY A 271 8.01 20.14 -10.87
N ASP A 272 7.58 21.07 -11.73
CA ASP A 272 6.90 22.31 -11.28
C ASP A 272 5.40 22.13 -10.99
N TRP A 273 4.79 21.03 -11.46
CA TRP A 273 3.41 20.61 -11.19
C TRP A 273 2.37 21.75 -11.23
N THR A 274 2.54 22.70 -12.15
CA THR A 274 1.65 23.85 -12.30
C THR A 274 0.42 23.43 -13.12
N VAL A 275 -0.77 23.86 -12.71
CA VAL A 275 -2.03 23.51 -13.40
C VAL A 275 -1.98 23.92 -14.87
N ASN A 276 -2.41 23.01 -15.75
CA ASN A 276 -2.54 23.28 -17.17
C ASN A 276 -3.75 24.16 -17.47
N LYS A 277 -3.50 25.44 -17.73
CA LYS A 277 -4.54 26.44 -18.04
C LYS A 277 -5.27 26.21 -19.36
N ALA A 278 -4.71 25.40 -20.27
CA ALA A 278 -5.44 25.00 -21.49
C ALA A 278 -6.64 24.11 -21.17
N PHE A 279 -6.52 23.28 -20.12
CA PHE A 279 -7.61 22.41 -19.65
C PHE A 279 -8.42 23.03 -18.52
N PHE A 280 -7.75 23.79 -17.64
CA PHE A 280 -8.33 24.42 -16.45
C PHE A 280 -7.93 25.91 -16.38
N PRO A 281 -8.62 26.79 -17.15
CA PRO A 281 -8.23 28.20 -17.30
C PRO A 281 -8.15 29.01 -16.00
N ASP A 282 -8.87 28.56 -14.97
CA ASP A 282 -8.99 29.18 -13.66
C ASP A 282 -8.16 28.50 -12.57
N GLU A 283 -7.19 27.66 -12.96
CA GLU A 283 -6.28 26.97 -12.02
C GLU A 283 -7.02 26.04 -11.04
N LEU A 284 -7.99 25.26 -11.55
CA LEU A 284 -8.84 24.32 -10.79
C LEU A 284 -9.81 24.98 -9.79
N LYS A 285 -9.99 26.31 -9.82
CA LYS A 285 -10.91 26.99 -8.88
C LYS A 285 -12.35 26.48 -8.97
N GLN A 286 -12.90 26.34 -10.18
CA GLN A 286 -14.24 25.76 -10.37
C GLN A 286 -14.33 24.30 -9.95
N VAL A 287 -13.30 23.50 -10.26
CA VAL A 287 -13.20 22.10 -9.83
C VAL A 287 -13.25 22.02 -8.31
N LYS A 288 -12.40 22.77 -7.62
CA LYS A 288 -12.32 22.80 -6.16
C LYS A 288 -13.62 23.29 -5.52
N ALA A 289 -14.19 24.38 -6.03
CA ALA A 289 -15.45 24.92 -5.53
C ALA A 289 -16.61 23.91 -5.69
N ARG A 290 -16.65 23.18 -6.80
CA ARG A 290 -17.65 22.13 -7.01
C ARG A 290 -17.47 20.97 -6.04
N LEU A 291 -16.24 20.48 -5.87
CA LEU A 291 -15.95 19.41 -4.89
C LEU A 291 -16.31 19.85 -3.46
N ASP A 292 -15.97 21.08 -3.07
CA ASP A 292 -16.29 21.62 -1.75
C ASP A 292 -17.80 21.73 -1.51
N SER A 293 -18.57 22.10 -2.54
CA SER A 293 -20.04 22.14 -2.43
C SER A 293 -20.67 20.78 -2.12
N TYR A 294 -19.95 19.69 -2.40
CA TYR A 294 -20.34 18.31 -2.10
C TYR A 294 -19.60 17.70 -0.91
N GLY A 295 -18.67 18.44 -0.28
CA GLY A 295 -17.78 17.92 0.76
C GLY A 295 -16.79 16.85 0.26
N MET A 296 -16.51 16.82 -1.05
CA MET A 296 -15.57 15.89 -1.66
C MET A 296 -14.15 16.44 -1.63
N LYS A 297 -13.16 15.54 -1.59
CA LYS A 297 -11.73 15.89 -1.63
C LYS A 297 -11.21 15.91 -3.06
N LEU A 298 -10.31 16.86 -3.34
CA LEU A 298 -9.51 16.88 -4.56
C LEU A 298 -8.27 15.99 -4.41
N GLY A 299 -8.09 15.08 -5.37
CA GLY A 299 -6.88 14.29 -5.56
C GLY A 299 -6.19 14.56 -6.90
N LEU A 300 -4.87 14.46 -6.92
CA LEU A 300 -4.04 14.67 -8.10
C LEU A 300 -2.97 13.58 -8.23
N TRP A 301 -2.66 13.20 -9.47
CA TRP A 301 -1.57 12.28 -9.82
C TRP A 301 -0.21 12.99 -9.90
N PHE A 302 0.86 12.30 -9.49
CA PHE A 302 2.25 12.74 -9.53
C PHE A 302 3.19 11.59 -9.88
N ASN A 303 4.29 11.90 -10.58
CA ASN A 303 5.48 11.05 -10.62
C ASN A 303 6.62 11.78 -9.89
N PRO A 304 6.93 11.41 -8.63
CA PRO A 304 7.93 12.09 -7.82
C PRO A 304 9.34 12.10 -8.42
N THR A 305 9.66 11.18 -9.32
CA THR A 305 11.03 10.90 -9.76
C THR A 305 11.41 11.54 -11.09
N VAL A 306 10.59 12.45 -11.63
CA VAL A 306 10.85 13.11 -12.92
C VAL A 306 10.65 14.62 -12.84
N ALA A 307 11.46 15.34 -13.62
CA ALA A 307 11.29 16.78 -13.82
C ALA A 307 11.57 17.17 -15.28
N ALA A 308 10.79 18.12 -15.80
CA ALA A 308 10.96 18.63 -17.15
C ALA A 308 12.27 19.42 -17.26
N LEU A 309 12.94 19.35 -18.41
CA LEU A 309 14.21 20.05 -18.64
C LEU A 309 14.08 21.57 -18.47
N SER A 310 12.90 22.13 -18.72
CA SER A 310 12.63 23.57 -18.57
C SER A 310 12.09 23.95 -17.19
N SER A 311 11.90 23.00 -16.26
CA SER A 311 11.30 23.26 -14.94
C SER A 311 12.25 23.99 -14.00
N ARG A 312 11.71 24.82 -13.11
CA ARG A 312 12.47 25.46 -12.02
C ARG A 312 13.06 24.42 -11.08
N ILE A 313 12.28 23.37 -10.81
CA ILE A 313 12.73 22.24 -9.99
C ILE A 313 13.97 21.57 -10.59
N TYR A 314 13.97 21.28 -11.90
CA TYR A 314 15.16 20.73 -12.55
C TYR A 314 16.34 21.69 -12.50
N ALA A 315 16.13 22.98 -12.80
CA ALA A 315 17.19 23.99 -12.77
C ALA A 315 17.90 24.06 -11.40
N LYS A 316 17.14 23.93 -10.30
CA LYS A 316 17.68 23.88 -8.93
C LYS A 316 18.36 22.54 -8.60
N ASN A 317 17.89 21.44 -9.20
CA ASN A 317 18.25 20.07 -8.84
C ASN A 317 19.06 19.33 -9.91
N GLN A 318 19.74 20.02 -10.84
CA GLN A 318 20.50 19.37 -11.92
C GLN A 318 21.51 18.33 -11.42
N LYS A 319 22.20 18.63 -10.31
CA LYS A 319 23.15 17.71 -9.66
C LYS A 319 22.50 16.43 -9.09
N ASN A 320 21.19 16.45 -8.90
CA ASN A 320 20.39 15.35 -8.36
C ASN A 320 19.80 14.46 -9.47
N ARG A 321 20.16 14.70 -10.74
CA ARG A 321 19.73 13.88 -11.88
C ARG A 321 20.16 12.43 -11.69
N MET A 322 19.22 11.51 -11.92
CA MET A 322 19.49 10.08 -11.86
C MET A 322 20.45 9.68 -12.98
N SER A 323 21.43 8.85 -12.65
CA SER A 323 22.29 8.21 -13.64
C SER A 323 22.53 6.75 -13.25
N TRP A 324 22.80 5.94 -14.28
CA TRP A 324 23.20 4.55 -14.12
C TRP A 324 24.58 4.37 -14.75
N ASN A 325 25.58 4.05 -13.93
CA ASN A 325 26.98 3.95 -14.31
C ASN A 325 27.49 5.22 -15.00
N GLY A 326 27.10 6.39 -14.47
CA GLY A 326 27.45 7.69 -15.01
C GLY A 326 26.75 8.08 -16.32
N LYS A 327 25.87 7.21 -16.85
CA LYS A 327 25.05 7.50 -18.02
C LYS A 327 23.70 8.04 -17.57
N TYR A 328 23.32 9.19 -18.11
CA TYR A 328 21.99 9.75 -17.87
C TYR A 328 20.97 9.14 -18.83
N GLY A 329 19.75 8.91 -18.34
CA GLY A 329 18.64 8.55 -19.22
C GLY A 329 18.32 9.69 -20.19
N GLU A 330 18.01 9.34 -21.43
CA GLU A 330 17.56 10.30 -22.44
C GLU A 330 16.25 10.98 -22.01
N PRO A 331 16.08 12.29 -22.27
CA PRO A 331 14.83 12.97 -22.02
C PRO A 331 13.68 12.32 -22.78
N ARG A 332 12.54 12.14 -22.10
CA ARG A 332 11.30 11.57 -22.71
C ARG A 332 10.10 12.40 -22.34
N GLU A 333 9.14 12.49 -23.25
CA GLU A 333 7.87 13.14 -22.98
C GLU A 333 7.09 12.34 -21.94
N ILE A 334 6.56 13.03 -20.93
CA ILE A 334 5.71 12.44 -19.89
C ILE A 334 4.29 12.95 -20.07
N TRP A 335 3.35 12.06 -20.38
CA TRP A 335 1.93 12.36 -20.48
C TRP A 335 1.58 13.56 -21.38
N GLU A 336 2.09 13.57 -22.61
CA GLU A 336 1.79 14.60 -23.62
C GLU A 336 2.20 16.03 -23.19
N THR A 337 3.20 16.14 -22.30
CA THR A 337 3.74 17.45 -21.86
C THR A 337 5.02 17.81 -22.61
N GLU A 338 6.19 17.65 -21.99
CA GLU A 338 7.48 17.98 -22.57
C GLU A 338 8.57 16.99 -22.10
N PRO A 339 9.74 16.95 -22.77
CA PRO A 339 10.85 16.10 -22.38
C PRO A 339 11.30 16.30 -20.94
N SER A 340 11.27 15.21 -20.17
CA SER A 340 11.60 15.14 -18.75
C SER A 340 12.72 14.13 -18.49
N VAL A 341 13.42 14.30 -17.38
CA VAL A 341 14.52 13.44 -16.94
C VAL A 341 14.31 12.94 -15.51
N GLY A 342 14.93 11.81 -15.16
CA GLY A 342 14.88 11.27 -13.79
C GLY A 342 15.62 12.15 -12.77
N ILE A 343 15.02 12.37 -11.61
CA ILE A 343 15.59 13.11 -10.46
C ILE A 343 15.49 12.23 -9.21
N CYS A 344 16.63 12.04 -8.55
CA CYS A 344 16.79 11.13 -7.42
C CYS A 344 16.11 11.67 -6.17
N LEU A 345 15.16 10.91 -5.60
CA LEU A 345 14.49 11.27 -4.36
C LEU A 345 15.44 11.15 -3.16
N GLU A 346 16.42 10.25 -3.22
CA GLU A 346 17.46 10.01 -2.23
C GLU A 346 18.59 11.06 -2.38
N SER A 347 18.21 12.33 -2.45
CA SER A 347 19.08 13.50 -2.62
C SER A 347 18.40 14.74 -2.01
N PRO A 348 19.01 15.93 -1.93
CA PRO A 348 18.35 17.14 -1.43
C PRO A 348 16.97 17.45 -2.08
N TYR A 349 16.70 16.89 -3.26
CA TYR A 349 15.44 17.05 -3.98
C TYR A 349 14.20 16.57 -3.21
N TRP A 350 14.28 15.59 -2.28
CA TRP A 350 13.08 15.16 -1.55
C TRP A 350 12.40 16.31 -0.79
N GLU A 351 13.17 17.27 -0.29
CA GLU A 351 12.63 18.43 0.41
C GLU A 351 11.90 19.37 -0.55
N ASP A 352 12.50 19.60 -1.72
CA ASP A 352 11.94 20.44 -2.78
C ASP A 352 10.64 19.85 -3.33
N PHE A 353 10.59 18.53 -3.53
CA PHE A 353 9.36 17.87 -3.95
C PHE A 353 8.28 17.97 -2.87
N ALA A 354 8.63 17.75 -1.59
CA ALA A 354 7.67 17.92 -0.50
C ALA A 354 7.14 19.37 -0.40
N ASP A 355 8.00 20.37 -0.58
CA ASP A 355 7.62 21.79 -0.58
C ASP A 355 6.70 22.13 -1.75
N GLU A 356 6.92 21.50 -2.91
CA GLU A 356 6.07 21.62 -4.08
C GLU A 356 4.66 21.03 -3.84
N LEU A 357 4.57 19.88 -3.15
CA LEU A 357 3.29 19.34 -2.71
C LEU A 357 2.59 20.26 -1.70
N ILE A 358 3.32 20.81 -0.73
CA ILE A 358 2.78 21.78 0.25
C ILE A 358 2.28 23.05 -0.43
N ARG A 359 2.98 23.52 -1.47
CA ARG A 359 2.54 24.65 -2.30
C ARG A 359 1.18 24.36 -2.93
N LEU A 360 1.02 23.18 -3.54
CA LEU A 360 -0.25 22.76 -4.16
C LEU A 360 -1.38 22.60 -3.14
N VAL A 361 -1.10 22.10 -1.93
CA VAL A 361 -2.09 22.10 -0.84
C VAL A 361 -2.62 23.52 -0.61
N LYS A 362 -1.75 24.53 -0.59
CA LYS A 362 -2.12 25.92 -0.31
C LYS A 362 -2.82 26.58 -1.49
N GLU A 363 -2.39 26.30 -2.71
CA GLU A 363 -2.89 26.98 -3.91
C GLU A 363 -4.17 26.37 -4.48
N VAL A 364 -4.25 25.03 -4.55
CA VAL A 364 -5.39 24.33 -5.17
C VAL A 364 -6.20 23.49 -4.18
N GLY A 365 -5.73 23.36 -2.93
CA GLY A 365 -6.46 22.62 -1.89
C GLY A 365 -6.49 21.11 -2.10
N VAL A 366 -5.52 20.55 -2.83
CA VAL A 366 -5.36 19.10 -2.98
C VAL A 366 -5.08 18.45 -1.62
N THR A 367 -5.69 17.30 -1.37
CA THR A 367 -5.48 16.52 -0.14
C THR A 367 -5.29 15.03 -0.42
N TYR A 368 -5.26 14.60 -1.67
CA TYR A 368 -4.97 13.24 -2.07
C TYR A 368 -3.89 13.24 -3.16
N PHE A 369 -2.86 12.42 -2.99
CA PHE A 369 -1.68 12.39 -3.82
C PHE A 369 -1.42 10.96 -4.31
N LYS A 370 -1.74 10.71 -5.59
CA LYS A 370 -1.42 9.45 -6.27
C LYS A 370 -0.02 9.49 -6.82
N TRP A 371 0.85 8.64 -6.29
CA TRP A 371 2.23 8.53 -6.72
C TRP A 371 2.43 7.30 -7.58
N ASP A 372 3.13 7.52 -8.68
CA ASP A 372 3.28 6.51 -9.71
C ASP A 372 4.69 6.52 -10.32
N ALA A 373 5.01 5.45 -11.05
CA ALA A 373 6.24 5.22 -11.78
C ALA A 373 7.51 5.35 -10.92
N ILE A 374 7.44 4.87 -9.67
CA ILE A 374 8.58 4.78 -8.76
C ILE A 374 9.09 3.34 -8.75
N GLY A 375 10.23 3.12 -9.40
CA GLY A 375 10.92 1.83 -9.37
C GLY A 375 11.71 1.64 -8.07
N GLN A 376 11.93 0.38 -7.70
CA GLN A 376 12.81 0.00 -6.59
C GLN A 376 14.27 0.38 -6.87
N TYR A 377 14.70 0.30 -8.14
CA TYR A 377 15.99 0.80 -8.59
C TYR A 377 15.79 1.91 -9.63
N GLY A 378 16.70 2.86 -9.66
CA GLY A 378 16.65 3.97 -10.63
C GLY A 378 17.92 4.81 -10.69
N CYS A 379 18.72 4.85 -9.62
CA CYS A 379 19.93 5.65 -9.56
C CYS A 379 21.09 4.90 -8.91
N ASN A 380 22.30 5.11 -9.44
CA ASN A 380 23.54 4.77 -8.77
C ASN A 380 24.61 5.88 -8.90
N ALA A 381 24.16 7.13 -9.08
CA ALA A 381 25.03 8.30 -9.14
C ALA A 381 25.80 8.49 -7.82
N PRO A 382 27.09 8.87 -7.86
CA PRO A 382 27.81 9.30 -6.66
C PRO A 382 27.37 10.69 -6.22
N GLY A 383 27.44 10.97 -4.91
CA GLY A 383 27.20 12.29 -4.34
C GLY A 383 25.73 12.56 -4.00
N HIS A 384 24.85 11.58 -4.20
CA HIS A 384 23.49 11.54 -3.65
C HIS A 384 23.53 10.90 -2.25
N TYR A 385 22.40 10.83 -1.55
CA TYR A 385 22.35 10.30 -0.17
C TYR A 385 22.49 8.77 -0.07
N HIS A 386 22.66 8.09 -1.21
CA HIS A 386 22.90 6.66 -1.32
C HIS A 386 24.37 6.34 -1.72
N GLY A 387 25.30 7.28 -1.52
CA GLY A 387 26.74 7.01 -1.48
C GLY A 387 27.61 7.92 -2.33
N THR A 388 28.93 7.71 -2.22
CA THR A 388 29.95 8.59 -2.81
C THR A 388 30.70 7.89 -3.96
N ALA A 389 31.62 8.61 -4.62
CA ALA A 389 32.50 8.01 -5.63
C ALA A 389 33.42 6.91 -5.06
N ALA A 390 33.65 6.88 -3.75
CA ALA A 390 34.42 5.83 -3.08
C ALA A 390 33.66 4.49 -2.98
N ASN A 391 32.33 4.52 -3.10
CA ASN A 391 31.48 3.34 -3.11
C ASN A 391 31.34 2.79 -4.53
N THR A 392 31.21 1.47 -4.66
CA THR A 392 30.99 0.85 -5.97
C THR A 392 29.62 1.27 -6.54
N PRO A 393 29.44 1.29 -7.87
CA PRO A 393 28.12 1.55 -8.46
C PRO A 393 27.03 0.58 -7.97
N GLU A 394 27.38 -0.68 -7.73
CA GLU A 394 26.46 -1.67 -7.18
C GLU A 394 26.03 -1.32 -5.74
N GLU A 395 26.98 -1.01 -4.86
CA GLU A 395 26.68 -0.64 -3.48
C GLU A 395 25.78 0.60 -3.41
N ARG A 396 26.01 1.59 -4.30
CA ARG A 396 25.14 2.77 -4.41
C ARG A 396 23.73 2.44 -4.91
N ALA A 397 23.59 1.52 -5.86
CA ALA A 397 22.29 1.08 -6.37
C ALA A 397 21.49 0.32 -5.30
N GLN A 398 22.18 -0.55 -4.54
CA GLN A 398 21.57 -1.26 -3.41
C GLN A 398 21.17 -0.29 -2.29
N SER A 399 22.01 0.69 -1.96
CA SER A 399 21.64 1.72 -0.98
C SER A 399 20.46 2.58 -1.45
N TYR A 400 20.40 2.93 -2.73
CA TYR A 400 19.25 3.63 -3.33
C TYR A 400 17.97 2.83 -3.10
N ALA A 401 17.96 1.56 -3.50
CA ALA A 401 16.79 0.70 -3.39
C ALA A 401 16.35 0.48 -1.94
N PHE A 402 17.32 0.38 -1.03
CA PHE A 402 17.04 0.27 0.40
C PHE A 402 16.37 1.53 0.97
N LEU A 403 16.82 2.70 0.52
CA LEU A 403 16.37 3.99 1.02
C LEU A 403 15.07 4.49 0.38
N GLN A 404 14.71 4.00 -0.80
CA GLN A 404 13.54 4.43 -1.57
C GLN A 404 12.23 4.54 -0.74
N PRO A 405 11.74 3.47 -0.08
CA PRO A 405 10.51 3.57 0.71
C PRO A 405 10.65 4.49 1.95
N LEU A 406 11.87 4.69 2.47
CA LEU A 406 12.12 5.59 3.59
C LEU A 406 12.04 7.06 3.15
N TYR A 407 12.61 7.43 2.01
CA TYR A 407 12.52 8.80 1.48
C TYR A 407 11.11 9.15 1.02
N MET A 408 10.37 8.19 0.47
CA MET A 408 8.94 8.34 0.22
C MET A 408 8.17 8.68 1.51
N SER A 409 8.43 7.95 2.61
CA SER A 409 7.81 8.23 3.92
C SER A 409 8.20 9.62 4.45
N LYS A 410 9.47 10.04 4.29
CA LYS A 410 9.93 11.38 4.71
C LYS A 410 9.17 12.52 4.02
N VAL A 411 8.93 12.39 2.72
CA VAL A 411 8.13 13.36 1.96
C VAL A 411 6.71 13.41 2.52
N ILE A 412 6.07 12.25 2.71
CA ILE A 412 4.72 12.15 3.26
C ILE A 412 4.64 12.79 4.65
N ASP A 413 5.55 12.45 5.55
CA ASP A 413 5.58 12.98 6.91
C ASP A 413 5.75 14.50 6.94
N LYS A 414 6.59 15.06 6.04
CA LYS A 414 6.75 16.51 5.91
C LYS A 414 5.46 17.18 5.44
N VAL A 415 4.75 16.61 4.46
CA VAL A 415 3.48 17.14 3.98
C VAL A 415 2.37 17.00 5.03
N VAL A 416 2.24 15.83 5.66
CA VAL A 416 1.20 15.55 6.69
C VAL A 416 1.36 16.42 7.92
N LYS A 417 2.59 16.85 8.24
CA LYS A 417 2.83 17.82 9.32
C LYS A 417 2.14 19.16 9.04
N GLU A 418 2.16 19.61 7.79
CA GLU A 418 1.51 20.86 7.33
C GLU A 418 0.02 20.65 7.03
N ARG A 419 -0.35 19.48 6.51
CA ARG A 419 -1.72 19.12 6.12
C ARG A 419 -2.10 17.73 6.64
N PRO A 420 -2.65 17.62 7.86
CA PRO A 420 -3.03 16.34 8.46
C PRO A 420 -4.09 15.56 7.68
N GLU A 421 -4.88 16.21 6.82
CA GLU A 421 -5.85 15.55 5.95
C GLU A 421 -5.26 15.00 4.64
N ALA A 422 -3.93 15.02 4.47
CA ALA A 422 -3.26 14.51 3.28
C ALA A 422 -3.23 12.97 3.24
N ILE A 423 -3.71 12.41 2.13
CA ILE A 423 -3.72 10.98 1.84
C ILE A 423 -2.73 10.71 0.71
N PHE A 424 -1.89 9.70 0.87
CA PHE A 424 -0.92 9.29 -0.14
C PHE A 424 -1.14 7.83 -0.52
N ASP A 425 -1.34 7.59 -1.81
CA ASP A 425 -1.32 6.26 -2.40
C ASP A 425 -0.11 6.08 -3.30
N PHE A 426 0.57 4.95 -3.15
CA PHE A 426 1.63 4.53 -4.04
C PHE A 426 1.11 3.40 -4.93
N ASP A 427 1.11 3.66 -6.23
CA ASP A 427 0.84 2.67 -7.26
C ASP A 427 1.90 1.56 -7.18
N ILE A 428 1.47 0.31 -7.03
CA ILE A 428 2.33 -0.89 -7.03
C ILE A 428 1.84 -1.91 -8.07
N THR A 429 1.22 -1.40 -9.14
CA THR A 429 0.49 -2.24 -10.08
C THR A 429 1.40 -3.01 -11.04
N GLU A 430 2.58 -2.48 -11.34
CA GLU A 430 3.65 -3.17 -12.09
C GLU A 430 4.72 -3.77 -11.17
N ASP A 431 5.50 -4.68 -11.74
CA ASP A 431 6.68 -5.25 -11.11
C ASP A 431 7.82 -4.21 -11.00
N GLY A 432 8.90 -4.61 -10.33
CA GLY A 432 10.04 -3.76 -10.02
C GLY A 432 9.77 -2.67 -8.96
N ARG A 433 8.64 -2.72 -8.25
CA ARG A 433 8.25 -1.72 -7.23
C ARG A 433 8.48 -2.25 -5.80
N CYS A 434 8.81 -1.36 -4.86
CA CYS A 434 9.07 -1.75 -3.47
C CYS A 434 7.76 -1.91 -2.67
N VAL A 435 7.48 -3.12 -2.18
CA VAL A 435 6.28 -3.43 -1.37
C VAL A 435 6.67 -3.98 0.01
N GLY A 436 6.14 -3.38 1.07
CA GLY A 436 6.45 -3.73 2.45
C GLY A 436 5.71 -2.84 3.45
N LEU A 437 6.11 -2.87 4.72
CA LEU A 437 5.41 -2.14 5.79
C LEU A 437 5.86 -0.67 5.88
N GLN A 438 7.07 -0.33 5.41
CA GLN A 438 7.66 0.99 5.55
C GLN A 438 6.79 2.07 4.91
N PHE A 439 6.31 1.86 3.68
CA PHE A 439 5.40 2.82 3.05
C PHE A 439 4.05 2.86 3.77
N LEU A 440 3.54 1.70 4.21
CA LEU A 440 2.30 1.62 4.98
C LEU A 440 2.39 2.35 6.32
N SER A 441 3.58 2.59 6.88
CA SER A 441 3.73 3.42 8.08
C SER A 441 3.29 4.88 7.87
N SER A 442 3.12 5.33 6.62
CA SER A 442 2.80 6.72 6.26
C SER A 442 1.63 6.88 5.26
N GLY A 443 1.49 5.94 4.33
CA GLY A 443 0.49 5.97 3.24
C GLY A 443 -0.25 4.65 3.06
N LYS A 444 -0.78 4.43 1.85
CA LYS A 444 -1.49 3.21 1.42
C LYS A 444 -1.10 2.82 -0.01
N TYR A 445 -1.36 1.60 -0.43
CA TYR A 445 -1.06 1.15 -1.78
C TYR A 445 -2.26 1.28 -2.72
N PHE A 446 -1.97 1.46 -4.00
CA PHE A 446 -2.87 1.19 -5.12
C PHE A 446 -2.33 -0.04 -5.86
N ILE A 447 -3.01 -1.18 -5.75
CA ILE A 447 -2.37 -2.49 -5.94
C ILE A 447 -2.59 -3.16 -7.30
N ILE A 448 -3.70 -2.85 -7.97
CA ILE A 448 -4.01 -3.46 -9.26
C ILE A 448 -4.63 -2.44 -10.21
N ASN A 449 -4.04 -2.37 -11.40
CA ASN A 449 -4.49 -1.53 -12.50
C ASN A 449 -5.73 -2.17 -13.15
N ASN A 450 -5.77 -2.28 -14.47
CA ASN A 450 -6.82 -2.94 -15.23
C ASN A 450 -6.75 -4.49 -15.14
N GLY A 451 -5.96 -5.05 -14.21
CA GLY A 451 -5.74 -6.49 -14.09
C GLY A 451 -4.74 -7.01 -15.13
N PRO A 452 -4.62 -8.33 -15.31
CA PRO A 452 -3.63 -8.87 -16.21
C PRO A 452 -3.78 -8.37 -17.65
N TYR A 453 -2.65 -7.95 -18.22
CA TYR A 453 -2.57 -7.59 -19.62
C TYR A 453 -2.52 -8.85 -20.49
N TYR A 454 -2.85 -8.71 -21.77
CA TYR A 454 -2.86 -9.81 -22.74
C TYR A 454 -1.53 -10.57 -22.81
N HIS A 455 -0.40 -9.91 -22.52
CA HIS A 455 0.92 -10.52 -22.57
C HIS A 455 1.21 -11.47 -21.40
N ASN A 456 0.39 -11.48 -20.34
CA ASN A 456 0.55 -12.37 -19.19
C ASN A 456 0.01 -13.80 -19.41
N PHE A 457 -0.67 -14.06 -20.53
CA PHE A 457 -1.36 -15.33 -20.80
C PHE A 457 -0.96 -15.98 -22.14
N ASP A 458 0.24 -15.69 -22.65
CA ASP A 458 0.72 -16.16 -23.97
C ASP A 458 -0.22 -15.82 -25.14
N LEU A 459 -1.04 -14.77 -25.00
CA LEU A 459 -1.99 -14.37 -26.04
C LEU A 459 -1.33 -13.57 -27.17
N ALA A 460 -0.22 -12.88 -26.89
CA ALA A 460 0.68 -12.30 -27.91
C ALA A 460 2.01 -11.81 -27.29
N GLU A 461 2.99 -11.47 -28.14
CA GLU A 461 4.30 -10.94 -27.74
C GLU A 461 4.19 -9.64 -26.90
N ALA A 462 5.10 -9.43 -25.94
CA ALA A 462 5.12 -8.25 -25.09
C ALA A 462 5.14 -6.92 -25.89
N TRP A 463 4.32 -5.96 -25.46
CA TRP A 463 4.18 -4.62 -26.05
C TRP A 463 3.60 -4.55 -27.47
N LYS A 464 3.08 -5.66 -28.01
CA LYS A 464 2.34 -5.75 -29.28
C LYS A 464 0.87 -6.17 -29.07
N SER A 465 -0.05 -5.22 -29.08
CA SER A 465 -1.48 -5.54 -29.07
C SER A 465 -1.92 -6.10 -30.42
N VAL A 466 -2.68 -7.21 -30.39
CA VAL A 466 -3.38 -7.78 -31.56
C VAL A 466 -4.76 -7.16 -31.78
N LEU A 467 -5.24 -6.33 -30.86
CA LEU A 467 -6.53 -5.66 -31.00
C LEU A 467 -6.38 -4.47 -31.97
N PRO A 468 -7.36 -4.25 -32.87
CA PRO A 468 -7.35 -3.08 -33.77
C PRO A 468 -7.23 -1.73 -33.04
N SER A 469 -7.69 -1.68 -31.78
CA SER A 469 -7.59 -0.53 -30.89
C SER A 469 -6.18 -0.29 -30.31
N GLY A 470 -5.26 -1.25 -30.47
CA GLY A 470 -3.99 -1.26 -29.75
C GLY A 470 -4.13 -1.56 -28.24
N ASN A 471 -5.34 -1.89 -27.76
CA ASN A 471 -5.56 -2.17 -26.35
C ASN A 471 -4.87 -3.48 -25.93
N ALA A 472 -4.08 -3.42 -24.86
CA ALA A 472 -3.39 -4.57 -24.27
C ALA A 472 -4.21 -5.21 -23.13
N ASN A 473 -5.22 -4.55 -22.59
CA ASN A 473 -5.93 -5.06 -21.42
C ASN A 473 -7.21 -5.83 -21.79
N ILE A 474 -7.32 -7.07 -21.32
CA ILE A 474 -8.45 -7.97 -21.63
C ILE A 474 -9.61 -7.84 -20.63
N PHE A 475 -9.45 -7.13 -19.51
CA PHE A 475 -10.46 -6.97 -18.44
C PHE A 475 -11.14 -5.59 -18.46
N VAL A 476 -11.14 -4.93 -19.63
CA VAL A 476 -11.78 -3.63 -19.83
C VAL A 476 -13.28 -3.73 -20.09
N GLN A 477 -13.75 -4.94 -20.43
CA GLN A 477 -15.16 -5.20 -20.71
C GLN A 477 -15.94 -5.47 -19.42
N PRO A 478 -17.19 -4.98 -19.31
CA PRO A 478 -18.04 -5.26 -18.16
C PRO A 478 -18.28 -6.77 -18.01
N GLY A 479 -18.05 -7.29 -16.81
CA GLY A 479 -18.26 -8.70 -16.52
C GLY A 479 -17.72 -9.13 -15.16
N PRO A 480 -17.80 -10.42 -14.84
CA PRO A 480 -17.35 -10.97 -13.56
C PRO A 480 -15.83 -11.14 -13.48
N ALA A 481 -15.16 -11.24 -14.63
CA ALA A 481 -13.75 -11.63 -14.73
C ALA A 481 -12.83 -10.70 -13.94
N ARG A 482 -12.93 -9.39 -14.17
CA ARG A 482 -12.16 -8.39 -13.40
C ARG A 482 -12.35 -8.58 -11.90
N GLY A 483 -13.59 -8.74 -11.44
CA GLY A 483 -13.91 -8.94 -10.03
C GLY A 483 -13.19 -10.14 -9.41
N TRP A 484 -13.05 -11.25 -10.13
CA TRP A 484 -12.35 -12.44 -9.63
C TRP A 484 -10.86 -12.19 -9.35
N PHE A 485 -10.15 -11.57 -10.30
CA PHE A 485 -8.73 -11.26 -10.12
C PHE A 485 -8.53 -10.18 -9.07
N VAL A 486 -9.39 -9.17 -9.06
CA VAL A 486 -9.20 -8.00 -8.22
C VAL A 486 -9.52 -8.28 -6.73
N ARG A 487 -10.39 -9.26 -6.44
CA ARG A 487 -10.65 -9.74 -5.07
C ARG A 487 -9.54 -10.61 -4.49
N SER A 488 -8.57 -11.08 -5.29
CA SER A 488 -7.44 -11.87 -4.78
C SER A 488 -6.60 -11.08 -3.76
N VAL A 489 -6.60 -9.75 -3.85
CA VAL A 489 -5.99 -8.78 -2.91
C VAL A 489 -6.56 -8.88 -1.49
N LEU A 490 -7.76 -9.42 -1.32
CA LEU A 490 -8.35 -9.60 0.02
C LEU A 490 -7.55 -10.58 0.88
N ASN A 491 -6.64 -11.37 0.31
CA ASN A 491 -5.71 -12.22 1.06
C ASN A 491 -4.79 -11.43 2.02
N TYR A 492 -4.53 -10.15 1.74
CA TYR A 492 -3.79 -9.29 2.65
C TYR A 492 -4.57 -9.03 3.95
N ASP A 493 -5.91 -9.06 3.91
CA ASP A 493 -6.80 -8.59 4.99
C ASP A 493 -6.71 -9.41 6.28
N LYS A 494 -6.03 -10.56 6.25
CA LYS A 494 -5.63 -11.30 7.44
C LYS A 494 -4.63 -10.52 8.30
N TRP A 495 -3.60 -9.93 7.68
CA TRP A 495 -2.49 -9.26 8.37
C TRP A 495 -2.51 -7.73 8.22
N ILE A 496 -2.97 -7.24 7.08
CA ILE A 496 -2.95 -5.83 6.71
C ILE A 496 -4.37 -5.43 6.25
N PRO A 497 -5.01 -4.43 6.89
CA PRO A 497 -6.37 -4.04 6.52
C PRO A 497 -6.53 -3.74 5.03
N SER A 498 -7.55 -4.31 4.39
CA SER A 498 -7.86 -4.13 2.96
C SER A 498 -8.00 -2.67 2.52
N VAL A 499 -8.42 -1.76 3.42
CA VAL A 499 -8.49 -0.29 3.16
C VAL A 499 -7.15 0.32 2.74
N LEU A 500 -6.05 -0.38 2.99
CA LEU A 500 -4.69 -0.01 2.64
C LEU A 500 -4.25 -0.47 1.24
N PHE A 501 -5.10 -1.22 0.55
CA PHE A 501 -4.89 -1.65 -0.83
C PHE A 501 -6.02 -1.13 -1.68
N LEU A 502 -5.96 0.17 -1.98
CA LEU A 502 -6.90 0.81 -2.89
C LEU A 502 -6.95 0.00 -4.19
N THR A 503 -8.17 -0.33 -4.57
CA THR A 503 -8.41 -1.18 -5.70
C THR A 503 -9.68 -0.72 -6.38
N HIS A 504 -9.60 -0.58 -7.68
CA HIS A 504 -10.56 0.17 -8.46
C HIS A 504 -11.50 -0.74 -9.25
N TYR A 505 -12.81 -0.51 -9.12
CA TYR A 505 -13.86 -1.34 -9.73
C TYR A 505 -14.66 -0.58 -10.78
N GLN A 506 -15.21 -1.32 -11.75
CA GLN A 506 -15.91 -0.74 -12.89
C GLN A 506 -17.36 -0.36 -12.55
N PRO A 507 -17.81 0.85 -12.88
CA PRO A 507 -19.21 1.29 -12.71
C PRO A 507 -20.12 0.85 -13.86
N ASP A 508 -19.55 0.14 -14.83
CA ASP A 508 -20.19 -0.19 -16.10
C ASP A 508 -21.32 -1.20 -15.97
N GLU A 509 -22.36 -0.99 -16.78
CA GLU A 509 -23.46 -1.93 -16.98
C GLU A 509 -23.02 -3.15 -17.80
N PRO A 510 -23.72 -4.29 -17.73
CA PRO A 510 -25.04 -4.54 -17.13
C PRO A 510 -25.09 -4.57 -15.61
N ARG A 511 -26.32 -4.55 -15.03
CA ARG A 511 -26.58 -4.52 -13.58
C ARG A 511 -25.84 -5.61 -12.81
N ASN A 512 -25.74 -6.82 -13.34
CA ASN A 512 -25.01 -7.90 -12.67
C ASN A 512 -23.50 -7.63 -12.59
N SER A 513 -22.90 -7.01 -13.62
CA SER A 513 -21.50 -6.55 -13.54
C SER A 513 -21.34 -5.46 -12.49
N GLN A 514 -22.24 -4.48 -12.45
CA GLN A 514 -22.25 -3.44 -11.40
C GLN A 514 -22.35 -4.05 -10.01
N MET A 515 -23.26 -5.01 -9.80
CA MET A 515 -23.43 -5.69 -8.52
C MET A 515 -22.15 -6.40 -8.08
N ILE A 516 -21.47 -7.10 -8.98
CA ILE A 516 -20.21 -7.79 -8.65
C ILE A 516 -19.11 -6.79 -8.27
N ASN A 517 -18.94 -5.74 -9.07
CA ASN A 517 -17.94 -4.70 -8.84
C ASN A 517 -18.20 -3.94 -7.52
N LEU A 518 -19.45 -3.51 -7.31
CA LEU A 518 -19.88 -2.78 -6.12
C LEU A 518 -19.79 -3.62 -4.86
N ALA A 519 -20.20 -4.90 -4.92
CA ALA A 519 -20.08 -5.84 -3.81
C ALA A 519 -18.62 -6.14 -3.44
N SER A 520 -17.71 -6.12 -4.41
CA SER A 520 -16.28 -6.28 -4.17
C SER A 520 -15.66 -5.02 -3.55
N LEU A 521 -16.04 -3.84 -4.06
CA LEU A 521 -15.57 -2.53 -3.61
C LEU A 521 -15.78 -2.33 -2.09
N ILE A 522 -16.97 -2.68 -1.59
CA ILE A 522 -17.35 -2.46 -0.19
C ILE A 522 -16.62 -3.37 0.82
N LEU A 523 -15.86 -4.37 0.36
CA LEU A 523 -15.06 -5.24 1.24
C LEU A 523 -13.81 -4.56 1.80
N GLY A 524 -13.61 -3.27 1.50
CA GLY A 524 -12.50 -2.45 1.97
C GLY A 524 -11.55 -2.01 0.88
N GLN A 525 -11.91 -2.14 -0.39
CA GLN A 525 -11.03 -1.80 -1.51
C GLN A 525 -11.36 -0.44 -2.14
N ASN A 526 -12.60 0.03 -2.01
CA ASN A 526 -13.00 1.43 -2.00
C ASN A 526 -12.74 2.30 -3.27
N GLY A 527 -12.26 1.76 -4.39
CA GLY A 527 -12.01 2.52 -5.62
C GLY A 527 -13.06 2.28 -6.71
N ILE A 528 -13.40 3.33 -7.46
CA ILE A 528 -14.18 3.29 -8.69
C ILE A 528 -13.33 3.81 -9.84
N TRP A 529 -13.39 3.12 -10.97
CA TRP A 529 -12.62 3.46 -12.16
C TRP A 529 -13.34 2.98 -13.42
N GLY A 530 -13.48 3.88 -14.37
CA GLY A 530 -14.23 3.64 -15.60
C GLY A 530 -14.89 4.92 -16.07
N GLU A 531 -15.82 4.79 -17.01
CA GLU A 531 -16.45 5.94 -17.67
C GLU A 531 -17.82 6.24 -17.03
N ILE A 532 -17.81 6.85 -15.84
CA ILE A 532 -19.02 7.06 -15.02
C ILE A 532 -20.09 7.90 -15.71
N LEU A 533 -19.72 8.75 -16.68
CA LEU A 533 -20.66 9.53 -17.48
C LEU A 533 -21.55 8.65 -18.37
N LYS A 534 -21.11 7.43 -18.71
CA LYS A 534 -21.90 6.45 -19.46
C LYS A 534 -22.80 5.59 -18.57
N THR A 535 -22.65 5.65 -17.25
CA THR A 535 -23.52 4.91 -16.33
C THR A 535 -24.93 5.48 -16.35
N SER A 536 -25.93 4.63 -16.60
CA SER A 536 -27.35 5.03 -16.62
C SER A 536 -27.80 5.64 -15.28
N PRO A 537 -28.89 6.43 -15.25
CA PRO A 537 -29.47 6.94 -14.00
C PRO A 537 -29.77 5.83 -12.98
N THR A 538 -30.28 4.68 -13.44
CA THR A 538 -30.54 3.52 -12.58
C THR A 538 -29.27 2.87 -12.04
N GLY A 539 -28.19 2.87 -12.82
CA GLY A 539 -26.88 2.42 -12.36
C GLY A 539 -26.29 3.35 -11.30
N VAL A 540 -26.42 4.67 -11.49
CA VAL A 540 -26.00 5.65 -10.48
C VAL A 540 -26.78 5.49 -9.18
N GLU A 541 -28.10 5.34 -9.26
CA GLU A 541 -28.96 5.13 -8.09
C GLU A 541 -28.58 3.84 -7.34
N LEU A 542 -28.22 2.77 -8.06
CA LEU A 542 -27.72 1.55 -7.45
C LEU A 542 -26.46 1.79 -6.62
N PHE A 543 -25.47 2.49 -7.18
CA PHE A 543 -24.25 2.86 -6.46
C PHE A 543 -24.57 3.73 -5.24
N ASN A 544 -25.40 4.77 -5.41
CA ASN A 544 -25.79 5.67 -4.33
C ASN A 544 -26.43 4.90 -3.16
N THR A 545 -27.43 4.06 -3.46
CA THR A 545 -28.16 3.28 -2.46
C THR A 545 -27.20 2.41 -1.65
N VAL A 546 -26.36 1.62 -2.32
CA VAL A 546 -25.45 0.69 -1.62
C VAL A 546 -24.36 1.44 -0.86
N LEU A 547 -23.74 2.47 -1.47
CA LEU A 547 -22.67 3.21 -0.83
C LEU A 547 -23.17 4.05 0.35
N THR A 548 -24.43 4.50 0.32
CA THR A 548 -25.08 5.14 1.48
C THR A 548 -25.22 4.18 2.65
N LYS A 549 -25.61 2.91 2.41
CA LYS A 549 -25.66 1.88 3.47
C LYS A 549 -24.26 1.52 3.96
N TYR A 550 -23.32 1.32 3.04
CA TYR A 550 -21.91 1.06 3.36
C TYR A 550 -21.34 2.12 4.30
N LYS A 551 -21.57 3.41 4.03
CA LYS A 551 -21.05 4.52 4.85
C LYS A 551 -21.50 4.50 6.30
N GLN A 552 -22.62 3.85 6.63
CA GLN A 552 -23.11 3.73 8.01
C GLN A 552 -22.34 2.67 8.83
N VAL A 553 -21.66 1.74 8.16
CA VAL A 553 -21.00 0.58 8.79
C VAL A 553 -19.54 0.38 8.32
N ARG A 554 -19.02 1.25 7.47
CA ARG A 554 -17.69 1.13 6.86
C ARG A 554 -16.56 1.04 7.87
N ASP A 555 -16.65 1.75 8.99
CA ASP A 555 -15.62 1.72 10.02
C ASP A 555 -15.60 0.37 10.74
N ASP A 556 -16.78 -0.24 10.96
CA ASP A 556 -16.93 -1.60 11.48
C ASP A 556 -16.38 -2.64 10.48
N ILE A 557 -16.69 -2.48 9.18
CA ILE A 557 -16.11 -3.32 8.12
C ILE A 557 -14.59 -3.19 8.11
N THR A 558 -14.05 -1.97 8.15
CA THR A 558 -12.60 -1.74 8.18
C THR A 558 -11.95 -2.35 9.42
N ALA A 559 -12.59 -2.29 10.58
CA ALA A 559 -12.08 -2.88 11.82
C ALA A 559 -12.14 -4.42 11.84
N ALA A 560 -13.15 -5.03 11.20
CA ALA A 560 -13.36 -6.47 11.19
C ALA A 560 -12.28 -7.24 10.41
N SER A 561 -11.86 -8.38 10.95
CA SER A 561 -11.10 -9.39 10.21
C SER A 561 -11.99 -10.03 9.14
N LEU A 562 -11.41 -10.36 7.99
CA LEU A 562 -12.11 -11.05 6.91
C LEU A 562 -12.32 -12.53 7.25
N VAL A 563 -13.55 -13.00 7.13
CA VAL A 563 -13.88 -14.44 7.08
C VAL A 563 -14.29 -14.77 5.65
N GLN A 564 -13.60 -15.72 5.03
CA GLN A 564 -13.86 -16.16 3.65
C GLN A 564 -14.37 -17.60 3.63
N THR A 565 -15.34 -17.88 2.76
CA THR A 565 -15.79 -19.24 2.44
C THR A 565 -15.83 -19.40 0.92
N GLY A 566 -15.19 -20.45 0.40
CA GLY A 566 -14.99 -20.64 -1.04
C GLY A 566 -13.84 -19.79 -1.59
N GLU A 567 -13.55 -19.98 -2.87
CA GLU A 567 -12.46 -19.32 -3.58
C GLU A 567 -12.99 -18.24 -4.54
N PRO A 568 -12.20 -17.20 -4.88
CA PRO A 568 -12.55 -16.25 -5.93
C PRO A 568 -12.97 -16.93 -7.24
N GLY A 569 -14.19 -16.67 -7.70
CA GLY A 569 -14.79 -17.30 -8.87
C GLY A 569 -15.57 -18.60 -8.57
N GLY A 570 -15.68 -19.01 -7.31
CA GLY A 570 -16.46 -20.16 -6.87
C GLY A 570 -17.98 -19.92 -6.80
N SER A 571 -18.74 -20.94 -6.38
CA SER A 571 -20.19 -20.83 -6.14
C SER A 571 -20.61 -21.72 -4.96
N PRO A 572 -20.89 -21.15 -3.77
CA PRO A 572 -20.79 -19.73 -3.44
C PRO A 572 -19.34 -19.32 -3.09
N GLU A 573 -19.01 -18.06 -3.38
CA GLU A 573 -17.86 -17.35 -2.84
C GLU A 573 -18.39 -16.31 -1.85
N ILE A 574 -17.97 -16.34 -0.58
CA ILE A 574 -18.60 -15.58 0.51
C ILE A 574 -17.54 -14.87 1.34
N TYR A 575 -17.83 -13.61 1.68
CA TYR A 575 -17.02 -12.79 2.57
C TYR A 575 -17.88 -12.21 3.69
N GLU A 576 -17.45 -12.42 4.93
CA GLU A 576 -18.00 -11.78 6.12
C GLU A 576 -16.98 -10.80 6.70
N LYS A 577 -17.42 -9.56 6.95
CA LYS A 577 -16.69 -8.52 7.66
C LYS A 577 -17.60 -7.87 8.68
N ILE A 578 -17.79 -8.56 9.79
CA ILE A 578 -18.64 -8.12 10.90
C ILE A 578 -17.76 -7.83 12.11
N ASN A 579 -17.90 -6.63 12.66
CA ASN A 579 -17.19 -6.23 13.86
C ASN A 579 -17.78 -7.02 15.06
N PRO A 580 -17.00 -7.88 15.73
CA PRO A 580 -17.51 -8.72 16.80
C PRO A 580 -17.93 -7.93 18.04
N GLN A 581 -17.47 -6.69 18.22
CA GLN A 581 -17.87 -5.83 19.34
C GLN A 581 -19.23 -5.14 19.12
N THR A 582 -19.61 -4.86 17.87
CA THR A 582 -20.82 -4.08 17.56
C THR A 582 -21.89 -4.89 16.84
N GLY A 583 -21.52 -6.04 16.25
CA GLY A 583 -22.33 -6.82 15.33
C GLY A 583 -22.61 -6.14 14.00
N LYS A 584 -22.03 -4.96 13.76
CA LYS A 584 -22.22 -4.19 12.52
C LYS A 584 -21.20 -4.62 11.47
N GLY A 585 -21.55 -4.48 10.20
CA GLY A 585 -20.65 -4.80 9.10
C GLY A 585 -21.39 -5.31 7.88
N CYS A 586 -20.77 -6.21 7.11
CA CYS A 586 -21.39 -6.78 5.93
C CYS A 586 -21.12 -8.28 5.75
N VAL A 587 -22.01 -8.93 4.99
CA VAL A 587 -21.76 -10.21 4.32
C VAL A 587 -22.04 -10.03 2.84
N VAL A 588 -21.14 -10.54 2.00
CA VAL A 588 -21.26 -10.53 0.55
C VAL A 588 -21.17 -11.96 0.03
N LEU A 589 -22.12 -12.35 -0.82
CA LEU A 589 -22.13 -13.65 -1.50
C LEU A 589 -22.03 -13.42 -3.01
N PHE A 590 -21.15 -14.15 -3.68
CA PHE A 590 -21.04 -14.24 -5.13
C PHE A 590 -21.42 -15.66 -5.57
N ALA A 591 -22.10 -15.75 -6.72
CA ALA A 591 -22.36 -17.02 -7.38
C ALA A 591 -22.31 -16.84 -8.89
N ASN A 592 -21.77 -17.84 -9.58
CA ASN A 592 -21.70 -17.96 -11.04
C ASN A 592 -22.77 -18.91 -11.60
N HIS A 593 -23.52 -19.59 -10.72
CA HIS A 593 -24.61 -20.48 -11.09
C HIS A 593 -25.90 -20.06 -10.40
N ALA A 594 -27.02 -20.27 -11.09
CA ALA A 594 -28.33 -20.11 -10.49
C ALA A 594 -28.53 -21.15 -9.38
N GLY A 595 -29.18 -20.76 -8.29
CA GLY A 595 -29.39 -21.64 -7.14
C GLY A 595 -29.68 -20.88 -5.86
N GLU A 596 -29.93 -21.65 -4.80
CA GLU A 596 -30.05 -21.13 -3.44
C GLU A 596 -28.81 -21.51 -2.65
N TYR A 597 -28.19 -20.51 -2.02
CA TYR A 597 -27.01 -20.68 -1.19
C TYR A 597 -27.32 -20.22 0.23
N THR A 598 -26.89 -21.01 1.22
CA THR A 598 -27.09 -20.71 2.64
C THR A 598 -25.75 -20.47 3.32
N TYR A 599 -25.69 -19.43 4.15
CA TYR A 599 -24.54 -19.12 5.00
C TYR A 599 -25.01 -18.79 6.40
N VAL A 600 -24.20 -19.13 7.41
CA VAL A 600 -24.44 -18.74 8.80
C VAL A 600 -23.27 -17.89 9.23
N THR A 601 -23.54 -16.67 9.70
CA THR A 601 -22.48 -15.75 10.09
C THR A 601 -21.63 -16.34 11.21
N GLN A 602 -20.32 -16.08 11.19
CA GLN A 602 -19.42 -16.49 12.27
C GLN A 602 -19.65 -15.61 13.51
N ASN A 603 -19.85 -14.31 13.30
CA ASN A 603 -20.10 -13.35 14.37
C ASN A 603 -21.60 -13.11 14.59
N GLN A 604 -21.92 -12.62 15.80
CA GLN A 604 -23.25 -12.07 16.08
C GLN A 604 -23.49 -10.82 15.24
N THR A 605 -24.75 -10.59 14.85
CA THR A 605 -25.09 -9.48 13.96
C THR A 605 -25.95 -8.44 14.67
N ALA A 606 -25.89 -7.20 14.21
CA ALA A 606 -26.81 -6.14 14.62
C ALA A 606 -28.24 -6.44 14.11
N ALA A 607 -29.26 -6.04 14.88
CA ALA A 607 -30.67 -6.35 14.58
C ALA A 607 -31.17 -5.69 13.29
N THR A 608 -30.85 -4.40 13.13
CA THR A 608 -31.17 -3.63 11.92
C THR A 608 -30.29 -4.11 10.76
N ASN A 609 -30.87 -4.26 9.59
CA ASN A 609 -30.15 -4.71 8.41
C ASN A 609 -30.77 -4.14 7.13
N TRP A 610 -29.98 -4.17 6.06
CA TRP A 610 -30.40 -3.94 4.68
C TRP A 610 -29.80 -5.03 3.81
N HIS A 611 -30.53 -5.51 2.82
CA HIS A 611 -30.00 -6.49 1.89
C HIS A 611 -30.58 -6.33 0.49
N THR A 612 -29.84 -6.83 -0.50
CA THR A 612 -30.32 -6.93 -1.88
C THR A 612 -31.49 -7.92 -2.00
N GLU A 613 -32.28 -7.80 -3.08
CA GLU A 613 -33.38 -8.70 -3.39
C GLU A 613 -32.97 -10.18 -3.45
N GLY A 614 -33.89 -11.08 -3.12
CA GLY A 614 -33.64 -12.53 -3.14
C GLY A 614 -32.82 -13.04 -1.95
N VAL A 615 -32.71 -12.25 -0.86
CA VAL A 615 -32.10 -12.65 0.41
C VAL A 615 -33.17 -12.74 1.49
N THR A 616 -33.11 -13.79 2.32
CA THR A 616 -33.90 -13.90 3.56
C THR A 616 -32.96 -14.15 4.73
N LEU A 617 -33.28 -13.53 5.88
CA LEU A 617 -32.46 -13.56 7.08
C LEU A 617 -33.27 -14.13 8.24
N THR A 618 -32.72 -15.13 8.93
CA THR A 618 -33.24 -15.60 10.23
C THR A 618 -32.12 -15.61 11.25
N ARG A 619 -32.46 -15.52 12.54
CA ARG A 619 -31.47 -15.59 13.64
C ARG A 619 -31.49 -16.95 14.29
N ASP A 620 -30.30 -17.46 14.59
CA ASP A 620 -30.17 -18.67 15.41
C ASP A 620 -30.11 -18.33 16.90
N ASN A 621 -30.11 -19.38 17.73
CA ASN A 621 -30.10 -19.24 19.20
C ASN A 621 -28.80 -18.64 19.76
N GLN A 622 -27.75 -18.50 18.94
CA GLN A 622 -26.47 -17.91 19.33
C GLN A 622 -26.34 -16.44 18.89
N GLY A 623 -27.39 -15.87 18.28
CA GLY A 623 -27.40 -14.50 17.78
C GLY A 623 -26.72 -14.32 16.42
N ARG A 624 -26.36 -15.42 15.75
CA ARG A 624 -25.82 -15.42 14.38
C ARG A 624 -26.98 -15.35 13.39
N THR A 625 -26.70 -14.86 12.19
CA THR A 625 -27.72 -14.78 11.13
C THR A 625 -27.53 -15.90 10.12
N VAL A 626 -28.59 -16.65 9.87
CA VAL A 626 -28.73 -17.57 8.76
C VAL A 626 -29.22 -16.77 7.55
N ILE A 627 -28.38 -16.70 6.52
CA ILE A 627 -28.61 -15.99 5.27
C ILE A 627 -28.96 -17.04 4.22
N LYS A 628 -30.14 -16.93 3.60
CA LYS A 628 -30.48 -17.69 2.38
C LYS A 628 -30.55 -16.73 1.21
N ALA A 629 -29.77 -16.98 0.17
CA ALA A 629 -29.62 -16.12 -0.99
C ALA A 629 -29.93 -16.87 -2.29
N SER A 630 -30.88 -16.36 -3.07
CA SER A 630 -31.28 -16.91 -4.37
C SER A 630 -30.64 -16.13 -5.53
N PHE A 631 -29.97 -16.86 -6.42
CA PHE A 631 -29.34 -16.35 -7.63
C PHE A 631 -30.04 -16.92 -8.86
N ARG A 632 -30.32 -16.05 -9.84
CA ARG A 632 -30.88 -16.43 -11.15
C ARG A 632 -29.84 -16.42 -12.26
N GLU A 633 -28.75 -15.69 -12.06
CA GLU A 633 -27.66 -15.47 -13.01
C GLU A 633 -26.37 -15.14 -12.22
N PRO A 634 -25.19 -15.13 -12.87
CA PRO A 634 -23.95 -14.71 -12.24
C PRO A 634 -24.06 -13.29 -11.68
N SER A 635 -23.92 -13.14 -10.36
CA SER A 635 -24.13 -11.86 -9.66
C SER A 635 -23.55 -11.88 -8.23
N ALA A 636 -23.86 -10.83 -7.46
CA ALA A 636 -23.54 -10.73 -6.04
C ALA A 636 -24.78 -10.35 -5.21
N LYS A 637 -24.80 -10.77 -3.95
CA LYS A 637 -25.77 -10.35 -2.93
C LYS A 637 -25.03 -9.66 -1.79
N ILE A 638 -25.58 -8.54 -1.36
CA ILE A 638 -25.00 -7.70 -0.32
C ILE A 638 -25.97 -7.66 0.86
N ILE A 639 -25.43 -7.86 2.06
CA ILE A 639 -26.14 -7.74 3.33
C ILE A 639 -25.34 -6.81 4.22
N PHE A 640 -25.94 -5.73 4.70
CA PHE A 640 -25.39 -4.86 5.73
C PHE A 640 -26.12 -5.08 7.04
N PHE A 641 -25.35 -5.19 8.13
CA PHE A 641 -25.86 -5.22 9.50
C PHE A 641 -25.51 -3.91 10.20
N GLY A 642 -26.50 -3.25 10.80
CA GLY A 642 -26.33 -1.92 11.41
C GLY A 642 -26.61 -0.74 10.49
N ALA A 643 -27.14 -0.98 9.29
CA ALA A 643 -27.51 0.03 8.30
C ALA A 643 -28.91 -0.26 7.73
N PRO A 644 -30.01 0.16 8.40
CA PRO A 644 -31.37 -0.06 7.90
C PRO A 644 -31.62 0.73 6.63
#